data_AF-A0A3A0A5F7-F1
#
_entry.id   AF-A0A3A0A5F7-F1
#
_cell.length_a   1.000
_cell.length_b   1.000
_cell.length_c   1.000
_cell.angle_alpha   90.00
_cell.angle_beta   90.00
_cell.angle_gamma   90.00
#
_symmetry.space_group_name_H-M   'P 1'
#
loop_
_entity.id
_entity.type
_entity.pdbx_description
1 polymer ?
#
loop_
_entity_poly.entity_id
_entity_poly.type
_entity_poly.pdbx_seq_one_letter_code
_entity_poly.pdbx_strand_id
1 'polypeptide(L)'
;MSLLVHGRQYKTEWHEAPNKRTVLGLSGMIFGFYASMYQRMHIVAIKFRCDMNNKDQQSGLILWAVITLLSTFLVSAMLASPTAAFPLAPRTALAERSIYADALTPGWQDWSWDTATDPANAAPVHSGAASYAVTHNAAWGGFYLHADPAVSTAGYTHLRFWIHGGATSDQQLLLKINGNETDTLAVTAQANQWRQIDAPLADLGSPATISDLYLQDASGGAQPTYFLDDIALVTASTGPGFPDATPDRTLNFPGALSGVTIAPNGRIYVAAWRENRVYSWPNAQTAADPASSADLVLGDVNNTRPLDPGAGCGAADTSATLLCGPESVAVDAQNNLYVADTYNHRVLVFLNPATDADPLEADFVLGQGGSFASHDQHKDAPAGNNIIEGFSYPRGLAMDGNSDLWVVDEYGYRVLKFVQPLTTDTVPDLTVGQPNLENRTAGTFQLPLGVAVDNSGNVYVADIQAKQVLRFDAPGANVTVASQTYTDYAGPNQFDGPTDVAIDRTGNLYAAYVNARRIGVFAAPLADNTGDHVIEEVNYPHGMVFDGAGNLYVALCNAPYPCDGPGKLLVYNVPETATPTDTPTETPTETPTETPTPPADITLAVDVAAGRKPISPYIYGLNFAKEAFAAEIDLPLRRWGGNATSRYNWQTGHTNHAADWFFHNNVKYDEYSGVTQTADEWIQQNQRTGTESLITLPMSGYVAKDGDQTTCAYKVSKYGPQDAVDSGSGYPDCGNGLRNGQPIDNDPLDTSIAVDENFSAGWVMHLKNNAATNGVVQFYALDNEPDIWFETHRDVAPTGWKYAEFRDLSFRYGAAVKTADPSARLFGPVVNGWTYYWHGAYDGQRQDWETPDDRNLQQMRAYEQTHGVRLLDYLTVHFYPQNGVSQTLADNAARQALRLRSTRALWDPAYVDESWIAQAGPDGGIVKLIPRLRAWADAHYPGTKLALTEYNWGGLEDINGALAQAEILGIFGREGLDAAALWNYPTRRNNAGEEIKYDIFETLPGAYAFRIYRNYDGQGAKFGETSVRAASSDQAKVSIYAAQRSDDGSLTLVIINKSGGPLTANLSISNLSISNQAEVYRYSQVDLNAIQRLPDQPVTGAGFVATYPANSITLVRLPVADGASTPTPTPTLTATATAPAGATPTPTPTPTATSPAGGGNERIYLPLVEK
;
A
#
# COMPACT_ATOMS: atom_id res chain seq x y z
N MET A 1 -50.76 52.56 -37.74
CA MET A 1 -51.16 51.15 -37.51
C MET A 1 -50.83 50.86 -36.06
N SER A 2 -51.61 51.36 -35.09
CA SER A 2 -52.88 50.83 -34.53
C SER A 2 -52.67 49.52 -33.78
N LEU A 3 -53.06 49.30 -32.52
CA LEU A 3 -53.72 50.03 -31.41
C LEU A 3 -53.57 49.08 -30.17
N LEU A 4 -53.16 49.48 -28.95
CA LEU A 4 -54.00 49.86 -27.77
C LEU A 4 -54.96 48.71 -27.30
N VAL A 5 -55.09 48.24 -26.02
CA VAL A 5 -55.27 48.90 -24.70
C VAL A 5 -55.17 47.87 -23.53
N HIS A 6 -54.61 48.31 -22.39
CA HIS A 6 -54.80 48.01 -20.94
C HIS A 6 -55.64 46.82 -20.40
N GLY A 7 -55.19 46.24 -19.26
CA GLY A 7 -56.07 46.02 -18.09
C GLY A 7 -55.81 44.83 -17.14
N ARG A 8 -55.31 45.13 -15.92
CA ARG A 8 -55.63 44.60 -14.57
C ARG A 8 -55.72 43.08 -14.24
N GLN A 9 -54.88 42.70 -13.26
CA GLN A 9 -55.15 42.10 -11.93
C GLN A 9 -56.08 40.88 -11.70
N TYR A 10 -55.70 40.16 -10.63
CA TYR A 10 -56.38 39.11 -9.84
C TYR A 10 -56.09 37.67 -10.29
N LYS A 11 -55.87 36.66 -9.44
CA LYS A 11 -56.14 36.47 -8.00
C LYS A 11 -55.39 35.18 -7.59
N THR A 12 -54.76 35.14 -6.41
CA THR A 12 -54.76 33.91 -5.60
C THR A 12 -54.89 34.31 -4.14
N GLU A 13 -55.86 33.68 -3.50
CA GLU A 13 -56.45 34.07 -2.22
C GLU A 13 -55.63 33.54 -1.05
N TRP A 14 -55.62 34.35 0.00
CA TRP A 14 -55.16 34.02 1.34
C TRP A 14 -56.24 33.25 2.12
N HIS A 15 -55.82 32.29 2.94
CA HIS A 15 -56.51 31.95 4.20
C HIS A 15 -55.50 32.11 5.35
N GLU A 16 -55.79 33.10 6.20
CA GLU A 16 -55.18 33.42 7.50
C GLU A 16 -55.62 32.36 8.56
N ALA A 17 -54.75 31.90 9.48
CA ALA A 17 -54.45 32.44 10.84
C ALA A 17 -54.68 31.33 11.92
N PRO A 18 -54.38 31.50 13.23
CA PRO A 18 -53.29 32.25 13.91
C PRO A 18 -52.74 31.54 15.20
N ASN A 19 -51.81 32.23 15.89
CA ASN A 19 -51.38 32.16 17.33
C ASN A 19 -50.12 31.31 17.64
N LYS A 20 -49.12 31.73 18.44
CA LYS A 20 -48.97 32.86 19.40
C LYS A 20 -47.49 33.00 19.87
N ARG A 21 -47.02 34.27 19.94
CA ARG A 21 -46.30 34.96 21.04
C ARG A 21 -44.80 34.71 21.43
N THR A 22 -43.99 35.77 21.17
CA THR A 22 -42.97 36.48 22.03
C THR A 22 -41.74 35.71 22.53
N VAL A 23 -40.48 36.22 22.49
CA VAL A 23 -39.91 37.47 23.06
C VAL A 23 -38.62 37.88 22.31
N LEU A 24 -38.47 39.17 21.99
CA LEU A 24 -37.24 39.82 21.48
C LEU A 24 -36.42 40.39 22.65
N GLY A 25 -35.13 40.07 22.71
CA GLY A 25 -34.13 40.67 23.60
C GLY A 25 -33.41 41.86 22.95
N LEU A 26 -33.03 42.83 23.79
CA LEU A 26 -32.55 44.19 23.48
C LEU A 26 -31.31 44.33 22.56
N SER A 27 -30.68 43.25 22.10
CA SER A 27 -29.43 43.29 21.34
C SER A 27 -29.63 43.61 19.84
N GLY A 28 -30.83 43.35 19.29
CA GLY A 28 -31.12 43.51 17.86
C GLY A 28 -31.44 44.95 17.40
N MET A 29 -31.75 45.87 18.32
CA MET A 29 -32.09 47.26 17.97
C MET A 29 -30.87 48.17 17.76
N ILE A 30 -29.70 47.77 18.24
CA ILE A 30 -28.47 48.59 18.13
C ILE A 30 -27.79 48.33 16.76
N PHE A 31 -27.75 47.08 16.29
CA PHE A 31 -27.14 46.73 14.99
C PHE A 31 -27.92 47.26 13.77
N GLY A 32 -29.26 47.28 13.82
CA GLY A 32 -30.09 47.78 12.73
C GLY A 32 -29.96 49.29 12.48
N PHE A 33 -29.56 50.07 13.51
CA PHE A 33 -29.37 51.51 13.38
C PHE A 33 -28.02 51.89 12.73
N TYR A 34 -26.97 51.09 12.95
CA TYR A 34 -25.64 51.32 12.37
C TYR A 34 -25.55 50.94 10.89
N ALA A 35 -26.17 49.83 10.47
CA ALA A 35 -26.18 49.39 9.07
C ALA A 35 -26.94 50.36 8.14
N SER A 36 -28.04 50.95 8.63
CA SER A 36 -28.85 51.95 7.92
C SER A 36 -28.11 53.29 7.72
N MET A 37 -27.21 53.67 8.64
CA MET A 37 -26.46 54.92 8.55
C MET A 37 -25.28 54.81 7.58
N TYR A 38 -24.61 53.65 7.53
CA TYR A 38 -23.48 53.39 6.64
C TYR A 38 -23.90 53.28 5.16
N GLN A 39 -25.03 52.60 4.88
CA GLN A 39 -25.58 52.51 3.51
C GLN A 39 -26.07 53.85 2.96
N ARG A 40 -26.61 54.74 3.81
CA ARG A 40 -27.07 56.06 3.38
C ARG A 40 -25.94 57.06 3.11
N MET A 41 -24.78 56.91 3.75
CA MET A 41 -23.60 57.75 3.47
C MET A 41 -22.88 57.34 2.18
N HIS A 42 -22.85 56.05 1.84
CA HIS A 42 -22.25 55.55 0.59
C HIS A 42 -23.04 55.94 -0.68
N ILE A 43 -24.38 55.92 -0.61
CA ILE A 43 -25.24 56.29 -1.76
C ILE A 43 -25.14 57.79 -2.09
N VAL A 44 -24.85 58.64 -1.10
CA VAL A 44 -24.62 60.09 -1.31
C VAL A 44 -23.23 60.37 -1.92
N ALA A 45 -22.22 59.55 -1.60
CA ALA A 45 -20.87 59.68 -2.16
C ALA A 45 -20.79 59.26 -3.64
N ILE A 46 -21.59 58.28 -4.07
CA ILE A 46 -21.61 57.78 -5.46
C ILE A 46 -22.37 58.75 -6.40
N LYS A 47 -23.41 59.43 -5.91
CA LYS A 47 -24.18 60.38 -6.72
C LYS A 47 -23.48 61.73 -6.96
N PHE A 48 -22.39 62.02 -6.23
CA PHE A 48 -21.61 63.25 -6.35
C PHE A 48 -20.40 63.16 -7.31
N ARG A 49 -20.08 61.98 -7.85
CA ARG A 49 -18.90 61.75 -8.70
C ARG A 49 -19.14 61.81 -10.22
N CYS A 50 -20.38 61.95 -10.67
CA CYS A 50 -20.72 61.97 -12.10
C CYS A 50 -21.02 63.37 -12.69
N ASP A 51 -21.00 64.43 -11.89
CA ASP A 51 -21.16 65.79 -12.37
C ASP A 51 -20.17 66.68 -11.62
N MET A 52 -19.00 66.98 -12.19
CA MET A 52 -18.39 68.33 -12.12
C MET A 52 -17.08 68.44 -12.90
N ASN A 53 -17.02 69.53 -13.66
CA ASN A 53 -15.91 70.03 -14.44
C ASN A 53 -14.84 70.74 -13.59
N ASN A 54 -13.67 70.89 -14.19
CA ASN A 54 -12.34 71.25 -13.67
C ASN A 54 -12.15 72.62 -12.95
N LYS A 55 -13.09 73.13 -12.12
CA LYS A 55 -12.91 74.45 -11.45
C LYS A 55 -13.24 74.60 -9.95
N ASP A 56 -13.57 73.56 -9.19
CA ASP A 56 -13.77 73.69 -7.73
C ASP A 56 -13.04 72.62 -6.90
N GLN A 57 -11.70 72.64 -6.92
CA GLN A 57 -10.84 71.74 -6.15
C GLN A 57 -10.72 72.09 -4.65
N GLN A 58 -11.27 73.22 -4.15
CA GLN A 58 -11.13 73.61 -2.74
C GLN A 58 -12.25 73.14 -1.80
N SER A 59 -13.40 72.69 -2.31
CA SER A 59 -14.50 72.22 -1.46
C SER A 59 -14.45 70.71 -1.15
N GLY A 60 -13.72 69.91 -1.94
CA GLY A 60 -13.54 68.48 -1.72
C GLY A 60 -12.49 68.12 -0.65
N LEU A 61 -11.48 68.99 -0.44
CA LEU A 61 -10.42 68.80 0.55
C LEU A 61 -10.89 68.98 2.00
N ILE A 62 -11.91 69.80 2.23
CA ILE A 62 -12.43 70.09 3.57
C ILE A 62 -13.33 68.94 4.08
N LEU A 63 -14.07 68.26 3.19
CA LEU A 63 -14.90 67.12 3.57
C LEU A 63 -14.07 65.85 3.82
N TRP A 64 -12.96 65.69 3.09
CA TRP A 64 -11.98 64.62 3.31
C TRP A 64 -11.28 64.77 4.67
N ALA A 65 -10.84 65.98 5.05
CA ALA A 65 -10.18 66.23 6.33
C ALA A 65 -11.06 65.97 7.57
N VAL A 66 -12.37 66.19 7.49
CA VAL A 66 -13.31 65.96 8.61
C VAL A 66 -13.55 64.46 8.84
N ILE A 67 -13.55 63.64 7.79
CA ILE A 67 -13.72 62.18 7.89
C ILE A 67 -12.44 61.51 8.41
N THR A 68 -11.25 62.03 8.05
CA THR A 68 -9.96 61.54 8.56
C THR A 68 -9.69 61.92 10.02
N LEU A 69 -10.22 63.05 10.51
CA LEU A 69 -10.07 63.48 11.91
C LEU A 69 -11.00 62.75 12.90
N LEU A 70 -12.17 62.29 12.45
CA LEU A 70 -13.10 61.52 13.30
C LEU A 70 -12.67 60.05 13.47
N SER A 71 -11.95 59.50 12.50
CA SER A 71 -11.44 58.13 12.52
C SER A 71 -10.15 57.99 13.34
N THR A 72 -9.31 59.02 13.42
CA THR A 72 -8.06 59.00 14.20
C THR A 72 -8.24 59.22 15.71
N PHE A 73 -9.36 59.81 16.15
CA PHE A 73 -9.64 60.05 17.58
C PHE A 73 -10.21 58.82 18.31
N LEU A 74 -10.79 57.86 17.60
CA LEU A 74 -11.32 56.61 18.20
C LEU A 74 -10.23 55.55 18.40
N VAL A 75 -9.14 55.60 17.63
CA VAL A 75 -8.03 54.62 17.71
C VAL A 75 -7.01 54.97 18.81
N SER A 76 -6.84 56.26 19.16
CA SER A 76 -5.89 56.68 20.21
C SER A 76 -6.39 56.48 21.65
N ALA A 77 -7.65 56.10 21.86
CA ALA A 77 -8.21 55.87 23.21
C ALA A 77 -8.03 54.43 23.73
N MET A 78 -7.53 53.49 22.92
CA MET A 78 -7.34 52.08 23.32
C MET A 78 -5.87 51.68 23.58
N LEU A 79 -4.89 52.54 23.30
CA LEU A 79 -3.45 52.20 23.36
C LEU A 79 -2.67 52.79 24.54
N ALA A 80 -3.32 53.10 25.67
CA ALA A 80 -2.60 53.58 26.86
C ALA A 80 -3.15 53.01 28.17
N SER A 81 -2.58 51.90 28.67
CA SER A 81 -2.28 51.57 30.09
C SER A 81 -2.10 50.05 30.30
N PRO A 82 -1.35 49.60 31.33
CA PRO A 82 -0.46 48.45 31.25
C PRO A 82 -1.15 47.09 31.45
N THR A 83 -0.50 46.06 30.93
CA THR A 83 -0.80 44.64 31.04
C THR A 83 -1.00 44.19 32.49
N ALA A 84 -2.25 43.96 32.85
CA ALA A 84 -2.64 43.09 33.96
C ALA A 84 -3.61 42.05 33.41
N ALA A 85 -3.20 40.79 33.45
CA ALA A 85 -4.02 39.65 33.07
C ALA A 85 -5.26 39.58 33.99
N PHE A 86 -6.45 39.66 33.40
CA PHE A 86 -7.68 39.20 34.04
C PHE A 86 -8.05 37.86 33.41
N PRO A 87 -8.20 36.77 34.19
CA PRO A 87 -8.69 35.51 33.66
C PRO A 87 -10.18 35.66 33.34
N LEU A 88 -10.57 35.35 32.11
CA LEU A 88 -11.97 35.06 31.80
C LEU A 88 -12.32 33.69 32.40
N ALA A 89 -13.35 33.65 33.23
CA ALA A 89 -13.83 32.42 33.86
C ALA A 89 -14.42 31.46 32.81
N PRO A 90 -14.21 30.14 32.94
CA PRO A 90 -14.80 29.16 32.03
C PRO A 90 -16.32 29.08 32.22
N ARG A 91 -17.07 28.88 31.12
CA ARG A 91 -18.43 28.34 31.21
C ARG A 91 -18.31 26.87 31.58
N THR A 92 -18.73 26.50 32.78
CA THR A 92 -18.83 25.09 33.20
C THR A 92 -19.94 24.40 32.42
N ALA A 93 -19.59 23.38 31.64
CA ALA A 93 -20.53 22.33 31.23
C ALA A 93 -21.17 21.73 32.49
N LEU A 94 -22.46 21.37 32.42
CA LEU A 94 -23.09 20.68 33.54
C LEU A 94 -22.44 19.30 33.68
N ALA A 95 -21.94 19.02 34.89
CA ALA A 95 -21.35 17.74 35.21
C ALA A 95 -22.39 16.62 35.12
N GLU A 96 -21.95 15.44 34.69
CA GLU A 96 -22.67 14.18 34.76
C GLU A 96 -23.35 13.97 36.12
N ARG A 97 -24.61 13.51 36.10
CA ARG A 97 -25.35 13.20 37.32
C ARG A 97 -25.44 11.70 37.51
N SER A 98 -24.50 11.16 38.30
CA SER A 98 -24.46 9.76 38.71
C SER A 98 -25.75 9.31 39.41
N ILE A 99 -26.20 8.11 39.04
CA ILE A 99 -27.26 7.32 39.66
C ILE A 99 -26.63 6.14 40.40
N TYR A 100 -25.71 5.43 39.76
CA TYR A 100 -24.91 4.34 40.35
C TYR A 100 -23.48 4.39 39.78
N ALA A 101 -22.48 4.30 40.65
CA ALA A 101 -21.08 4.06 40.29
C ALA A 101 -20.60 2.84 41.08
N ASP A 102 -19.92 3.01 42.21
CA ASP A 102 -19.64 1.88 43.13
C ASP A 102 -20.77 1.57 44.12
N ALA A 103 -21.74 2.47 44.22
CA ALA A 103 -22.91 2.39 45.10
C ALA A 103 -24.04 3.29 44.58
N LEU A 104 -25.28 3.01 44.99
CA LEU A 104 -26.43 3.85 44.64
C LEU A 104 -26.30 5.24 45.25
N THR A 105 -26.54 6.25 44.42
CA THR A 105 -26.50 7.66 44.82
C THR A 105 -27.65 7.95 45.80
N PRO A 106 -27.42 8.73 46.89
CA PRO A 106 -28.46 9.04 47.86
C PRO A 106 -29.75 9.59 47.22
N GLY A 107 -30.88 8.98 47.55
CA GLY A 107 -32.19 9.29 46.96
C GLY A 107 -32.70 8.22 45.98
N TRP A 108 -31.83 7.32 45.51
CA TRP A 108 -32.20 6.13 44.76
C TRP A 108 -32.27 4.89 45.65
N GLN A 109 -33.26 4.04 45.40
CA GLN A 109 -33.50 2.80 46.12
C GLN A 109 -33.72 1.66 45.12
N ASP A 110 -33.21 0.48 45.42
CA ASP A 110 -33.48 -0.73 44.64
C ASP A 110 -34.81 -1.35 45.10
N TRP A 111 -35.81 -1.30 44.22
CA TRP A 111 -37.15 -1.86 44.39
C TRP A 111 -37.40 -3.02 43.42
N SER A 112 -36.34 -3.66 42.93
CA SER A 112 -36.40 -4.80 42.00
C SER A 112 -37.36 -5.88 42.46
N TRP A 113 -38.13 -6.44 41.54
CA TRP A 113 -39.06 -7.55 41.79
C TRP A 113 -38.71 -8.74 40.90
N ASP A 114 -38.97 -9.95 41.41
CA ASP A 114 -38.65 -11.22 40.76
C ASP A 114 -37.23 -11.26 40.17
N THR A 115 -36.31 -10.51 40.80
CA THR A 115 -34.95 -10.25 40.36
C THR A 115 -34.06 -10.26 41.60
N ALA A 116 -32.97 -11.01 41.57
CA ALA A 116 -31.93 -10.97 42.59
C ALA A 116 -30.87 -9.95 42.17
N THR A 117 -30.48 -9.07 43.09
CA THR A 117 -29.50 -8.02 42.84
C THR A 117 -28.38 -8.04 43.87
N ASP A 118 -27.18 -7.69 43.44
CA ASP A 118 -26.02 -7.44 44.30
C ASP A 118 -25.34 -6.12 43.87
N PRO A 119 -25.59 -5.00 44.60
CA PRO A 119 -25.01 -3.68 44.30
C PRO A 119 -23.51 -3.55 44.57
N ALA A 120 -22.87 -4.56 45.16
CA ALA A 120 -21.47 -4.49 45.61
C ALA A 120 -20.61 -5.60 45.00
N ASN A 121 -20.96 -6.06 43.79
CA ASN A 121 -20.26 -7.15 43.13
C ASN A 121 -18.84 -6.72 42.72
N ALA A 122 -17.84 -7.46 43.18
CA ALA A 122 -16.42 -7.09 43.02
C ALA A 122 -15.79 -7.49 41.67
N ALA A 123 -16.45 -8.34 40.86
CA ALA A 123 -16.00 -8.71 39.52
C ALA A 123 -17.12 -9.40 38.70
N PRO A 124 -17.28 -9.12 37.41
CA PRO A 124 -16.56 -8.09 36.63
C PRO A 124 -17.00 -6.67 37.04
N VAL A 125 -16.08 -5.70 36.95
CA VAL A 125 -16.31 -4.27 37.22
C VAL A 125 -15.79 -3.48 36.02
N HIS A 126 -16.52 -2.45 35.57
CA HIS A 126 -16.10 -1.60 34.45
C HIS A 126 -15.17 -0.50 34.96
N SER A 127 -15.61 0.22 36.00
CA SER A 127 -14.85 1.29 36.62
C SER A 127 -15.03 1.25 38.15
N GLY A 128 -14.03 1.73 38.89
CA GLY A 128 -14.08 1.68 40.35
C GLY A 128 -13.83 0.28 40.95
N ALA A 129 -14.56 -0.04 42.00
CA ALA A 129 -14.40 -1.21 42.86
C ALA A 129 -15.60 -2.17 42.86
N ALA A 130 -16.78 -1.74 42.41
CA ALA A 130 -17.96 -2.59 42.39
C ALA A 130 -18.90 -2.29 41.20
N SER A 131 -19.57 -3.34 40.72
CA SER A 131 -20.66 -3.25 39.74
C SER A 131 -21.96 -3.81 40.32
N TYR A 132 -23.08 -3.53 39.64
CA TYR A 132 -24.40 -4.01 40.02
C TYR A 132 -24.70 -5.33 39.31
N ALA A 133 -24.63 -6.46 40.02
CA ALA A 133 -25.01 -7.75 39.46
C ALA A 133 -26.53 -7.94 39.56
N VAL A 134 -27.15 -8.43 38.49
CA VAL A 134 -28.61 -8.54 38.35
C VAL A 134 -28.99 -9.88 37.71
N THR A 135 -29.93 -10.60 38.32
CA THR A 135 -30.43 -11.89 37.82
C THR A 135 -31.95 -11.93 37.86
N HIS A 136 -32.63 -12.01 36.72
CA HIS A 136 -34.09 -12.14 36.69
C HIS A 136 -34.50 -13.60 36.98
N ASN A 137 -35.23 -13.81 38.07
CA ASN A 137 -35.59 -15.15 38.58
C ASN A 137 -36.92 -15.68 38.03
N ALA A 138 -37.75 -14.82 37.44
CA ALA A 138 -39.01 -15.19 36.81
C ALA A 138 -39.28 -14.34 35.56
N ALA A 139 -40.23 -14.80 34.75
CA ALA A 139 -40.71 -14.07 33.59
C ALA A 139 -41.19 -12.66 33.97
N TRP A 140 -40.77 -11.66 33.20
CA TRP A 140 -41.10 -10.25 33.40
C TRP A 140 -40.54 -9.63 34.70
N GLY A 141 -39.57 -10.28 35.34
CA GLY A 141 -38.81 -9.71 36.45
C GLY A 141 -38.12 -8.41 36.02
N GLY A 142 -38.06 -7.44 36.94
CA GLY A 142 -37.53 -6.11 36.66
C GLY A 142 -36.42 -5.72 37.64
N PHE A 143 -35.27 -5.34 37.11
CA PHE A 143 -34.32 -4.52 37.82
C PHE A 143 -34.87 -3.10 37.87
N TYR A 144 -35.13 -2.61 39.08
CA TYR A 144 -35.93 -1.42 39.26
C TYR A 144 -35.31 -0.50 40.31
N LEU A 145 -34.85 0.66 39.84
CA LEU A 145 -34.34 1.73 40.70
C LEU A 145 -35.39 2.85 40.80
N HIS A 146 -35.81 3.14 42.03
CA HIS A 146 -36.79 4.17 42.36
C HIS A 146 -36.12 5.39 43.00
N ALA A 147 -36.49 6.60 42.56
CA ALA A 147 -36.01 7.88 43.07
C ALA A 147 -37.12 8.65 43.80
N ASP A 148 -36.90 8.95 45.08
CA ASP A 148 -37.76 9.83 45.88
C ASP A 148 -36.91 10.90 46.62
N PRO A 149 -37.04 12.21 46.28
CA PRO A 149 -37.94 12.76 45.27
C PRO A 149 -37.47 12.49 43.83
N ALA A 150 -38.41 12.48 42.88
CA ALA A 150 -38.14 12.27 41.46
C ALA A 150 -37.06 13.24 40.92
N VAL A 151 -36.19 12.71 40.07
CA VAL A 151 -35.01 13.42 39.55
C VAL A 151 -35.38 14.22 38.32
N SER A 152 -35.19 15.54 38.34
CA SER A 152 -35.35 16.38 37.14
C SER A 152 -34.36 16.00 36.05
N THR A 153 -34.87 15.83 34.83
CA THR A 153 -34.08 15.61 33.61
C THR A 153 -33.69 16.91 32.91
N ALA A 154 -34.17 18.07 33.41
CA ALA A 154 -33.89 19.37 32.81
C ALA A 154 -32.37 19.62 32.72
N GLY A 155 -31.88 19.80 31.50
CA GLY A 155 -30.47 19.96 31.19
C GLY A 155 -29.82 18.70 30.61
N TYR A 156 -30.31 17.51 30.96
CA TYR A 156 -29.80 16.23 30.48
C TYR A 156 -30.56 15.76 29.24
N THR A 157 -29.89 15.02 28.37
CA THR A 157 -30.47 14.52 27.12
C THR A 157 -30.43 13.00 27.03
N HIS A 158 -29.57 12.32 27.79
CA HIS A 158 -29.43 10.86 27.77
C HIS A 158 -29.34 10.25 29.17
N LEU A 159 -29.71 8.96 29.25
CA LEU A 159 -29.35 8.05 30.33
C LEU A 159 -28.24 7.13 29.82
N ARG A 160 -27.08 7.17 30.48
CA ARG A 160 -25.89 6.39 30.12
C ARG A 160 -25.60 5.34 31.19
N PHE A 161 -25.18 4.15 30.77
CA PHE A 161 -24.65 3.11 31.66
C PHE A 161 -23.83 2.09 30.89
N TRP A 162 -22.97 1.33 31.59
CA TRP A 162 -22.27 0.18 31.03
C TRP A 162 -22.97 -1.12 31.40
N ILE A 163 -23.02 -2.08 30.48
CA ILE A 163 -23.62 -3.41 30.70
C ILE A 163 -22.69 -4.54 30.24
N HIS A 164 -22.64 -5.63 30.99
CA HIS A 164 -21.85 -6.84 30.71
C HIS A 164 -22.67 -8.11 30.95
N GLY A 165 -22.73 -9.03 29.99
CA GLY A 165 -23.61 -10.21 30.01
C GLY A 165 -23.17 -11.37 30.91
N GLY A 166 -21.96 -11.31 31.46
CA GLY A 166 -21.38 -12.39 32.25
C GLY A 166 -20.82 -13.50 31.35
N ALA A 167 -20.76 -14.73 31.83
CA ALA A 167 -20.19 -15.85 31.07
C ALA A 167 -21.02 -16.25 29.83
N THR A 168 -22.27 -15.78 29.73
CA THR A 168 -23.20 -16.06 28.64
C THR A 168 -23.67 -14.74 28.00
N SER A 169 -23.86 -14.73 26.68
CA SER A 169 -24.66 -13.70 26.00
C SER A 169 -26.01 -14.31 25.74
N ASP A 170 -27.08 -13.53 25.89
CA ASP A 170 -28.42 -13.70 25.27
C ASP A 170 -29.54 -13.08 26.15
N GLN A 171 -29.21 -12.36 27.23
CA GLN A 171 -30.19 -11.64 28.03
C GLN A 171 -30.90 -10.56 27.20
N GLN A 172 -32.21 -10.74 27.01
CA GLN A 172 -33.07 -9.81 26.27
C GLN A 172 -33.77 -8.89 27.27
N LEU A 173 -33.40 -7.62 27.33
CA LEU A 173 -33.89 -6.66 28.31
C LEU A 173 -34.63 -5.51 27.63
N LEU A 174 -35.60 -4.93 28.33
CA LEU A 174 -36.27 -3.70 27.93
C LEU A 174 -36.01 -2.61 28.96
N LEU A 175 -35.35 -1.54 28.53
CA LEU A 175 -35.14 -0.32 29.29
C LEU A 175 -36.40 0.54 29.24
N LYS A 176 -36.90 0.94 30.42
CA LYS A 176 -38.08 1.80 30.56
C LYS A 176 -37.84 2.88 31.61
N ILE A 177 -38.55 3.99 31.47
CA ILE A 177 -38.57 5.10 32.43
C ILE A 177 -40.01 5.36 32.88
N ASN A 178 -40.23 5.57 34.18
CA ASN A 178 -41.52 5.93 34.78
C ASN A 178 -42.69 4.99 34.43
N GLY A 179 -42.41 3.73 34.11
CA GLY A 179 -43.39 2.71 33.76
C GLY A 179 -44.02 2.93 32.38
N ASN A 180 -43.35 3.67 31.47
CA ASN A 180 -43.81 3.82 30.10
C ASN A 180 -43.63 2.49 29.34
N GLU A 181 -44.74 1.87 28.96
CA GLU A 181 -44.78 0.58 28.25
C GLU A 181 -44.70 0.73 26.72
N THR A 182 -44.70 1.96 26.21
CA THR A 182 -44.75 2.27 24.77
C THR A 182 -43.39 2.71 24.24
N ASP A 183 -42.73 3.63 24.94
CA ASP A 183 -41.43 4.18 24.54
C ASP A 183 -40.32 3.46 25.33
N THR A 184 -40.01 2.25 24.88
CA THR A 184 -39.05 1.34 25.52
C THR A 184 -37.88 1.06 24.59
N LEU A 185 -36.68 0.91 25.15
CA LEU A 185 -35.47 0.60 24.38
C LEU A 185 -35.03 -0.84 24.65
N ALA A 186 -34.88 -1.65 23.60
CA ALA A 186 -34.33 -2.99 23.72
C ALA A 186 -32.82 -2.93 24.01
N VAL A 187 -32.38 -3.67 25.04
CA VAL A 187 -30.99 -3.74 25.47
C VAL A 187 -30.56 -5.20 25.54
N THR A 188 -29.40 -5.53 24.98
CA THR A 188 -28.83 -6.88 25.01
C THR A 188 -27.49 -6.86 25.70
N ALA A 189 -27.30 -7.73 26.70
CA ALA A 189 -26.02 -7.91 27.38
C ALA A 189 -25.16 -8.96 26.64
N GLN A 190 -23.91 -8.61 26.31
CA GLN A 190 -22.99 -9.48 25.58
C GLN A 190 -22.04 -10.25 26.52
N ALA A 191 -21.69 -11.48 26.15
CA ALA A 191 -20.88 -12.37 26.98
C ALA A 191 -19.47 -11.81 27.12
N ASN A 192 -18.95 -11.77 28.35
CA ASN A 192 -17.57 -11.43 28.68
C ASN A 192 -17.07 -10.08 28.12
N GLN A 193 -17.99 -9.13 27.86
CA GLN A 193 -17.65 -7.81 27.32
C GLN A 193 -18.50 -6.72 27.98
N TRP A 194 -17.87 -5.59 28.32
CA TRP A 194 -18.54 -4.37 28.75
C TRP A 194 -18.94 -3.54 27.54
N ARG A 195 -20.17 -3.05 27.53
CA ARG A 195 -20.70 -2.19 26.46
C ARG A 195 -21.41 -0.99 27.05
N GLN A 196 -21.12 0.20 26.54
CA GLN A 196 -21.82 1.41 26.92
C GLN A 196 -23.16 1.49 26.20
N ILE A 197 -24.22 1.76 26.95
CA ILE A 197 -25.55 2.11 26.47
C ILE A 197 -25.74 3.59 26.73
N ASP A 198 -26.03 4.35 25.68
CA ASP A 198 -26.36 5.76 25.77
C ASP A 198 -27.77 5.96 25.23
N ALA A 199 -28.76 5.91 26.11
CA ALA A 199 -30.17 5.91 25.75
C ALA A 199 -30.70 7.36 25.70
N PRO A 200 -31.08 7.88 24.53
CA PRO A 200 -31.68 9.20 24.44
C PRO A 200 -32.95 9.24 25.28
N LEU A 201 -33.09 10.25 26.15
CA LEU A 201 -34.32 10.43 26.91
C LEU A 201 -35.51 10.67 25.98
N ALA A 202 -35.27 11.15 24.76
CA ALA A 202 -36.29 11.30 23.72
C ALA A 202 -36.95 9.97 23.34
N ASP A 203 -36.14 8.91 23.18
CA ASP A 203 -36.61 7.57 22.81
C ASP A 203 -37.26 6.83 23.99
N LEU A 204 -37.08 7.35 25.21
CA LEU A 204 -37.73 6.90 26.44
C LEU A 204 -38.92 7.79 26.84
N GLY A 205 -39.47 8.55 25.87
CA GLY A 205 -40.70 9.35 26.04
C GLY A 205 -40.49 10.79 26.51
N SER A 206 -39.27 11.32 26.45
CA SER A 206 -38.88 12.68 26.89
C SER A 206 -39.38 13.06 28.29
N PRO A 207 -39.17 12.23 29.33
CA PRO A 207 -39.75 12.46 30.65
C PRO A 207 -39.14 13.71 31.29
N ALA A 208 -39.98 14.60 31.83
CA ALA A 208 -39.53 15.82 32.53
C ALA A 208 -38.83 15.53 33.88
N THR A 209 -39.11 14.37 34.46
CA THR A 209 -38.49 13.85 35.69
C THR A 209 -38.39 12.33 35.60
N ILE A 210 -37.43 11.71 36.25
CA ILE A 210 -37.34 10.25 36.44
C ILE A 210 -37.64 9.92 37.90
N SER A 211 -38.75 9.24 38.14
CA SER A 211 -39.02 8.56 39.41
C SER A 211 -38.57 7.10 39.35
N ASP A 212 -38.60 6.48 38.17
CA ASP A 212 -38.48 5.03 38.05
C ASP A 212 -37.62 4.64 36.84
N LEU A 213 -36.63 3.78 37.04
CA LEU A 213 -35.75 3.22 36.01
C LEU A 213 -35.85 1.69 36.00
N TYR A 214 -36.26 1.11 34.87
CA TYR A 214 -36.47 -0.33 34.70
C TYR A 214 -35.53 -0.92 33.67
N LEU A 215 -34.91 -2.06 33.99
CA LEU A 215 -34.47 -3.04 33.00
C LEU A 215 -35.25 -4.33 33.25
N GLN A 216 -36.20 -4.61 32.37
CA GLN A 216 -37.14 -5.72 32.53
C GLN A 216 -36.81 -6.88 31.58
N ASP A 217 -36.96 -8.12 32.07
CA ASP A 217 -36.95 -9.31 31.22
C ASP A 217 -37.92 -9.17 30.04
N ALA A 218 -37.38 -9.35 28.83
CA ALA A 218 -38.13 -9.34 27.57
C ALA A 218 -38.26 -10.73 26.94
N SER A 219 -37.61 -11.74 27.53
CA SER A 219 -37.61 -13.12 27.03
C SER A 219 -38.83 -13.92 27.50
N GLY A 220 -39.49 -13.49 28.57
CA GLY A 220 -40.64 -14.18 29.16
C GLY A 220 -40.24 -15.36 30.05
N GLY A 221 -39.04 -15.33 30.64
CA GLY A 221 -38.48 -16.40 31.47
C GLY A 221 -37.32 -15.93 32.35
N ALA A 222 -36.83 -16.79 33.24
CA ALA A 222 -35.65 -16.47 34.06
C ALA A 222 -34.41 -16.27 33.19
N GLN A 223 -33.60 -15.26 33.51
CA GLN A 223 -32.40 -14.90 32.74
C GLN A 223 -31.12 -14.99 33.60
N PRO A 224 -29.98 -15.39 33.01
CA PRO A 224 -28.69 -15.46 33.71
C PRO A 224 -28.18 -14.08 34.13
N THR A 225 -27.30 -14.06 35.14
CA THR A 225 -26.78 -12.82 35.74
C THR A 225 -26.06 -11.94 34.72
N TYR A 226 -26.43 -10.65 34.67
CA TYR A 226 -25.70 -9.59 33.97
C TYR A 226 -25.25 -8.52 34.96
N PHE A 227 -24.33 -7.65 34.54
CA PHE A 227 -23.69 -6.65 35.38
C PHE A 227 -23.89 -5.25 34.78
N LEU A 228 -24.15 -4.26 35.63
CA LEU A 228 -24.29 -2.85 35.27
C LEU A 228 -23.28 -2.00 36.02
N ASP A 229 -22.79 -0.94 35.38
CA ASP A 229 -21.83 -0.01 36.00
C ASP A 229 -22.01 1.41 35.45
N ASP A 230 -21.53 2.42 36.18
CA ASP A 230 -21.53 3.84 35.80
C ASP A 230 -22.88 4.35 35.21
N ILE A 231 -23.99 4.14 35.92
CA ILE A 231 -25.32 4.62 35.52
C ILE A 231 -25.44 6.12 35.82
N ALA A 232 -25.69 6.97 34.83
CA ALA A 232 -25.79 8.41 35.01
C ALA A 232 -26.69 9.13 33.99
N LEU A 233 -27.18 10.32 34.35
CA LEU A 233 -27.78 11.27 33.40
C LEU A 233 -26.71 12.22 32.86
N VAL A 234 -26.70 12.40 31.54
CA VAL A 234 -25.70 13.23 30.85
C VAL A 234 -26.35 14.25 29.92
N THR A 235 -25.78 15.45 29.88
CA THR A 235 -26.15 16.50 28.91
C THR A 235 -25.30 16.25 27.67
N ALA A 236 -25.91 16.04 26.50
CA ALA A 236 -25.15 15.63 25.31
C ALA A 236 -24.01 16.60 24.99
N SER A 237 -22.78 16.14 25.28
CA SER A 237 -21.61 16.25 24.41
C SER A 237 -21.25 14.82 24.03
N THR A 238 -20.94 14.57 22.76
CA THR A 238 -20.88 13.27 22.04
C THR A 238 -22.24 12.82 21.49
N GLY A 239 -22.33 12.71 20.16
CA GLY A 239 -23.49 12.21 19.43
C GLY A 239 -23.55 10.67 19.42
N PRO A 240 -24.68 10.07 19.00
CA PRO A 240 -24.92 8.65 19.10
C PRO A 240 -24.15 7.85 18.04
N GLY A 241 -23.50 6.78 18.50
CA GLY A 241 -22.82 5.80 17.67
C GLY A 241 -23.78 4.95 16.83
N PHE A 242 -23.41 4.79 15.56
CA PHE A 242 -23.54 3.53 14.85
C PHE A 242 -22.45 2.56 15.37
N PRO A 243 -22.60 1.24 15.22
CA PRO A 243 -21.91 0.24 16.03
C PRO A 243 -20.40 0.36 15.86
N ASP A 244 -19.62 0.24 16.96
CA ASP A 244 -18.16 0.15 17.02
C ASP A 244 -17.48 0.00 15.65
N ALA A 245 -17.42 1.09 14.89
CA ALA A 245 -16.30 1.39 14.06
C ALA A 245 -15.45 2.22 14.99
N THR A 246 -14.43 1.59 15.57
CA THR A 246 -13.26 2.35 16.02
C THR A 246 -12.99 3.39 14.92
N PRO A 247 -12.88 4.70 15.21
CA PRO A 247 -12.49 5.67 14.21
C PRO A 247 -11.33 5.06 13.43
N ASP A 248 -11.47 4.96 12.11
CA ASP A 248 -10.45 4.29 11.31
C ASP A 248 -9.23 5.19 11.27
N ARG A 249 -8.43 5.00 12.32
CA ARG A 249 -7.14 5.62 12.57
C ARG A 249 -6.05 4.78 11.92
N THR A 250 -6.36 3.59 11.42
CA THR A 250 -5.38 2.70 10.81
C THR A 250 -5.01 3.21 9.43
N LEU A 251 -3.72 3.18 9.13
CA LEU A 251 -3.09 3.68 7.90
C LEU A 251 -3.37 2.76 6.69
N ASN A 252 -4.52 2.09 6.67
CA ASN A 252 -4.95 1.23 5.56
C ASN A 252 -5.70 2.08 4.55
N PHE A 253 -5.07 3.11 3.97
CA PHE A 253 -5.69 4.05 3.04
C PHE A 253 -6.54 3.34 1.96
N PRO A 254 -7.89 3.35 2.01
CA PRO A 254 -8.66 2.95 0.84
C PRO A 254 -8.66 4.03 -0.26
N GLY A 255 -8.23 5.26 0.03
CA GLY A 255 -8.24 6.41 -0.89
C GLY A 255 -6.87 7.05 -1.13
N ALA A 256 -6.81 7.92 -2.14
CA ALA A 256 -5.57 8.54 -2.58
C ALA A 256 -5.17 9.73 -1.68
N LEU A 257 -3.87 9.88 -1.43
CA LEU A 257 -3.34 11.04 -0.70
C LEU A 257 -3.14 12.20 -1.66
N SER A 258 -3.54 13.39 -1.22
CA SER A 258 -3.58 14.60 -2.06
C SER A 258 -2.65 15.70 -1.54
N GLY A 259 -2.56 15.89 -0.23
CA GLY A 259 -1.75 16.94 0.39
C GLY A 259 -1.03 16.49 1.65
N VAL A 260 0.11 17.11 1.95
CA VAL A 260 0.89 16.85 3.17
C VAL A 260 1.49 18.15 3.70
N THR A 261 1.50 18.34 5.02
CA THR A 261 2.20 19.45 5.68
C THR A 261 2.76 19.04 7.03
N ILE A 262 3.75 19.79 7.52
CA ILE A 262 4.45 19.52 8.78
C ILE A 262 4.37 20.76 9.66
N ALA A 263 3.77 20.63 10.84
CA ALA A 263 3.67 21.70 11.81
C ALA A 263 5.02 21.99 12.48
N PRO A 264 5.24 23.23 12.97
CA PRO A 264 6.43 23.60 13.73
C PRO A 264 6.76 22.69 14.92
N ASN A 265 5.74 22.11 15.55
CA ASN A 265 5.89 21.14 16.65
C ASN A 265 6.29 19.72 16.18
N GLY A 266 6.47 19.49 14.88
CA GLY A 266 6.85 18.22 14.27
C GLY A 266 5.66 17.35 13.82
N ARG A 267 4.42 17.72 14.17
CA ARG A 267 3.21 16.98 13.80
C ARG A 267 2.98 17.02 12.30
N ILE A 268 2.65 15.88 11.70
CA ILE A 268 2.35 15.78 10.26
C ILE A 268 0.84 15.75 10.07
N TYR A 269 0.35 16.40 9.02
CA TYR A 269 -1.02 16.31 8.54
C TYR A 269 -1.02 15.85 7.08
N VAL A 270 -1.94 14.95 6.74
CA VAL A 270 -2.06 14.37 5.40
C VAL A 270 -3.53 14.37 4.98
N ALA A 271 -3.83 14.99 3.84
CA ALA A 271 -5.17 14.99 3.25
C ALA A 271 -5.40 13.73 2.41
N ALA A 272 -6.55 13.09 2.61
CA ALA A 272 -7.00 11.92 1.85
C ALA A 272 -8.32 12.28 1.16
N TRP A 273 -8.22 12.68 -0.12
CA TRP A 273 -9.33 13.34 -0.82
C TRP A 273 -10.57 12.43 -0.95
N ARG A 274 -10.40 11.19 -1.43
CA ARG A 274 -11.52 10.23 -1.59
C ARG A 274 -12.21 9.85 -0.29
N GLU A 275 -11.49 9.97 0.82
CA GLU A 275 -11.98 9.54 2.12
C GLU A 275 -12.64 10.67 2.88
N ASN A 276 -12.65 11.89 2.35
CA ASN A 276 -13.20 13.07 3.02
C ASN A 276 -12.54 13.30 4.39
N ARG A 277 -11.25 12.99 4.52
CA ARG A 277 -10.51 12.98 5.79
C ARG A 277 -9.16 13.68 5.72
N VAL A 278 -8.71 14.21 6.87
CA VAL A 278 -7.31 14.59 7.11
C VAL A 278 -6.80 13.79 8.30
N TYR A 279 -5.66 13.14 8.12
CA TYR A 279 -4.98 12.35 9.14
C TYR A 279 -3.82 13.10 9.74
N SER A 280 -3.54 12.86 11.03
CA SER A 280 -2.39 13.46 11.70
C SER A 280 -1.67 12.49 12.64
N TRP A 281 -0.35 12.70 12.73
CA TRP A 281 0.56 11.95 13.59
C TRP A 281 1.49 12.91 14.33
N PRO A 282 1.92 12.59 15.56
CA PRO A 282 2.71 13.50 16.38
C PRO A 282 4.09 13.82 15.79
N ASN A 283 4.62 12.96 14.91
CA ASN A 283 5.87 13.19 14.20
C ASN A 283 5.96 12.38 12.90
N ALA A 284 6.98 12.69 12.11
CA ALA A 284 7.31 12.02 10.87
C ALA A 284 7.51 10.52 10.97
N GLN A 285 8.17 10.05 12.03
CA GLN A 285 8.46 8.63 12.22
C GLN A 285 7.17 7.84 12.40
N THR A 286 6.22 8.38 13.17
CA THR A 286 4.88 7.80 13.33
C THR A 286 4.00 7.98 12.10
N ALA A 287 4.17 9.04 11.30
CA ALA A 287 3.42 9.24 10.06
C ALA A 287 3.86 8.30 8.93
N ALA A 288 5.14 7.95 8.90
CA ALA A 288 5.74 7.06 7.89
C ALA A 288 5.69 5.58 8.28
N ASP A 289 5.32 5.26 9.53
CA ASP A 289 5.16 3.88 10.00
C ASP A 289 3.76 3.35 9.64
N PRO A 290 3.63 2.38 8.72
CA PRO A 290 2.34 1.82 8.32
C PRO A 290 1.61 1.09 9.47
N ALA A 291 2.28 0.76 10.57
CA ALA A 291 1.66 0.19 11.77
C ALA A 291 1.13 1.26 12.74
N SER A 292 1.49 2.53 12.55
CA SER A 292 1.13 3.64 13.43
C SER A 292 -0.19 4.25 13.00
N SER A 293 -1.18 4.20 13.89
CA SER A 293 -2.47 4.83 13.65
C SER A 293 -2.38 6.36 13.82
N ALA A 294 -3.09 7.12 13.00
CA ALA A 294 -3.26 8.55 13.22
C ALA A 294 -3.84 8.80 14.62
N ASP A 295 -3.24 9.71 15.38
CA ASP A 295 -3.74 10.08 16.72
C ASP A 295 -4.79 11.21 16.65
N LEU A 296 -5.00 11.77 15.46
CA LEU A 296 -6.07 12.71 15.14
C LEU A 296 -6.57 12.47 13.71
N VAL A 297 -7.88 12.45 13.52
CA VAL A 297 -8.56 12.37 12.22
C VAL A 297 -9.62 13.46 12.16
N LEU A 298 -9.66 14.22 11.06
CA LEU A 298 -10.65 15.28 10.81
C LEU A 298 -11.53 14.90 9.62
N GLY A 299 -12.77 15.37 9.59
CA GLY A 299 -13.72 15.11 8.50
C GLY A 299 -14.63 13.91 8.77
N ASP A 300 -14.78 13.01 7.80
CA ASP A 300 -15.65 11.84 7.92
C ASP A 300 -15.00 10.70 8.75
N VAL A 301 -14.76 10.97 10.04
CA VAL A 301 -14.05 10.08 10.98
C VAL A 301 -14.66 8.68 11.12
N ASN A 302 -15.95 8.55 10.80
CA ASN A 302 -16.74 7.32 10.92
C ASN A 302 -17.00 6.61 9.58
N ASN A 303 -16.36 7.05 8.50
CA ASN A 303 -16.49 6.47 7.15
C ASN A 303 -17.96 6.33 6.70
N THR A 304 -18.74 7.38 6.95
CA THR A 304 -20.19 7.40 6.68
C THR A 304 -20.51 7.73 5.23
N ARG A 305 -19.53 8.19 4.45
CA ARG A 305 -19.70 8.64 3.06
C ARG A 305 -19.08 7.68 2.05
N PRO A 306 -19.65 7.57 0.84
CA PRO A 306 -19.04 6.84 -0.26
C PRO A 306 -17.64 7.36 -0.59
N LEU A 307 -16.73 6.45 -0.96
CA LEU A 307 -15.34 6.76 -1.36
C LEU A 307 -15.20 7.33 -2.79
N ASP A 308 -16.27 7.94 -3.31
CA ASP A 308 -16.35 8.46 -4.68
C ASP A 308 -16.21 10.00 -4.67
N PRO A 309 -15.30 10.58 -5.48
CA PRO A 309 -15.05 12.02 -5.53
C PRO A 309 -16.30 12.91 -5.62
N GLY A 310 -16.59 13.64 -4.53
CA GLY A 310 -17.75 14.54 -4.45
C GLY A 310 -19.10 13.83 -4.29
N ALA A 311 -19.15 12.50 -4.29
CA ALA A 311 -20.39 11.74 -4.08
C ALA A 311 -20.82 11.81 -2.61
N GLY A 312 -22.09 12.14 -2.37
CA GLY A 312 -22.59 12.35 -1.01
C GLY A 312 -22.19 13.71 -0.41
N CYS A 313 -21.62 14.61 -1.22
CA CYS A 313 -21.36 15.99 -0.80
C CYS A 313 -22.47 16.90 -1.30
N GLY A 314 -23.20 17.48 -0.35
CA GLY A 314 -24.26 18.44 -0.64
C GLY A 314 -24.63 19.24 0.60
N ALA A 315 -25.43 20.29 0.40
CA ALA A 315 -25.74 21.27 1.44
C ALA A 315 -26.41 20.70 2.72
N ALA A 316 -27.01 19.50 2.65
CA ALA A 316 -27.59 18.84 3.82
C ALA A 316 -26.54 18.34 4.83
N ASP A 317 -25.30 18.13 4.37
CA ASP A 317 -24.24 17.48 5.13
C ASP A 317 -22.97 18.37 5.29
N THR A 318 -23.06 19.65 4.93
CA THR A 318 -21.97 20.62 5.11
C THR A 318 -22.03 21.20 6.53
N SER A 319 -20.98 20.99 7.32
CA SER A 319 -20.89 21.42 8.72
C SER A 319 -19.46 21.86 9.08
N ALA A 320 -19.22 22.25 10.33
CA ALA A 320 -17.87 22.54 10.83
C ALA A 320 -17.02 21.28 11.07
N THR A 321 -17.62 20.09 11.02
CA THR A 321 -16.97 18.80 11.36
C THR A 321 -16.67 17.94 10.13
N LEU A 322 -17.41 18.13 9.03
CA LEU A 322 -17.33 17.28 7.85
C LEU A 322 -16.56 17.98 6.72
N LEU A 323 -15.66 17.22 6.11
CA LEU A 323 -14.92 17.62 4.89
C LEU A 323 -15.55 16.95 3.67
N CYS A 324 -15.25 17.47 2.48
CA CYS A 324 -15.53 16.84 1.21
C CYS A 324 -14.37 17.04 0.22
N GLY A 325 -13.69 15.94 -0.10
CA GLY A 325 -12.51 15.93 -0.97
C GLY A 325 -11.42 16.88 -0.54
N PRO A 326 -10.84 16.77 0.68
CA PRO A 326 -9.74 17.62 1.06
C PRO A 326 -8.51 17.37 0.17
N GLU A 327 -8.05 18.39 -0.55
CA GLU A 327 -6.92 18.26 -1.50
C GLU A 327 -5.59 18.77 -0.94
N SER A 328 -5.61 19.72 0.00
CA SER A 328 -4.38 20.30 0.56
C SER A 328 -4.55 20.71 2.01
N VAL A 329 -3.43 20.74 2.72
CA VAL A 329 -3.32 21.19 4.11
C VAL A 329 -2.15 22.17 4.25
N ALA A 330 -2.29 23.17 5.12
CA ALA A 330 -1.20 24.09 5.49
C ALA A 330 -1.27 24.39 6.99
N VAL A 331 -0.15 24.82 7.57
CA VAL A 331 -0.04 25.11 9.01
C VAL A 331 0.70 26.42 9.24
N ASP A 332 0.24 27.20 10.22
CA ASP A 332 0.92 28.44 10.61
C ASP A 332 1.97 28.21 11.72
N ALA A 333 2.70 29.27 12.06
CA ALA A 333 3.73 29.24 13.10
C ALA A 333 3.18 28.97 14.52
N GLN A 334 1.86 29.00 14.72
CA GLN A 334 1.18 28.67 15.97
C GLN A 334 0.62 27.23 15.97
N ASN A 335 0.88 26.47 14.90
CA ASN A 335 0.36 25.13 14.64
C ASN A 335 -1.16 25.08 14.34
N ASN A 336 -1.77 26.19 13.92
CA ASN A 336 -3.14 26.16 13.43
C ASN A 336 -3.17 25.53 12.03
N LEU A 337 -4.12 24.62 11.80
CA LEU A 337 -4.26 23.85 10.58
C LEU A 337 -5.31 24.47 9.67
N TYR A 338 -4.97 24.59 8.40
CA TYR A 338 -5.84 25.04 7.31
C TYR A 338 -6.07 23.86 6.36
N VAL A 339 -7.33 23.55 6.06
CA VAL A 339 -7.72 22.43 5.21
C VAL A 339 -8.53 22.95 4.03
N ALA A 340 -8.07 22.67 2.81
CA ALA A 340 -8.81 22.99 1.60
C ALA A 340 -9.95 21.98 1.43
N ASP A 341 -11.17 22.39 1.76
CA ASP A 341 -12.37 21.57 1.66
C ASP A 341 -12.99 21.75 0.27
N THR A 342 -12.33 21.13 -0.72
CA THR A 342 -12.36 21.50 -2.14
C THR A 342 -13.76 21.50 -2.74
N TYR A 343 -14.52 20.42 -2.52
CA TYR A 343 -15.87 20.31 -3.07
C TYR A 343 -16.91 21.08 -2.27
N ASN A 344 -16.65 21.46 -1.02
CA ASN A 344 -17.47 22.42 -0.29
C ASN A 344 -17.07 23.88 -0.58
N HIS A 345 -16.08 24.11 -1.44
CA HIS A 345 -15.65 25.43 -1.90
C HIS A 345 -15.27 26.39 -0.76
N ARG A 346 -14.51 25.89 0.21
CA ARG A 346 -14.08 26.64 1.40
C ARG A 346 -12.73 26.17 1.91
N VAL A 347 -12.15 26.95 2.83
CA VAL A 347 -11.02 26.50 3.65
C VAL A 347 -11.48 26.47 5.10
N LEU A 348 -11.34 25.32 5.77
CA LEU A 348 -11.61 25.18 7.19
C LEU A 348 -10.33 25.38 8.00
N VAL A 349 -10.46 26.00 9.17
CA VAL A 349 -9.34 26.34 10.05
C VAL A 349 -9.56 25.74 11.43
N PHE A 350 -8.56 25.02 11.93
CA PHE A 350 -8.54 24.39 13.26
C PHE A 350 -7.40 24.98 14.08
N LEU A 351 -7.71 25.53 15.24
CA LEU A 351 -6.72 26.15 16.12
C LEU A 351 -5.96 25.09 16.92
N ASN A 352 -4.65 24.99 16.65
CA ASN A 352 -3.71 24.09 17.32
C ASN A 352 -4.31 22.72 17.71
N PRO A 353 -4.82 21.93 16.75
CA PRO A 353 -5.49 20.68 17.07
C PRO A 353 -4.48 19.66 17.61
N ALA A 354 -4.63 19.26 18.88
CA ALA A 354 -3.63 18.45 19.60
C ALA A 354 -4.15 17.11 20.15
N THR A 355 -5.46 16.94 20.28
CA THR A 355 -6.11 15.71 20.76
C THR A 355 -7.48 15.53 20.12
N ASP A 356 -7.88 14.28 19.87
CA ASP A 356 -9.16 13.92 19.28
C ASP A 356 -10.33 14.21 20.24
N ALA A 357 -11.00 15.34 20.05
CA ALA A 357 -12.36 15.53 20.53
C ALA A 357 -13.26 15.05 19.40
N ASP A 358 -13.88 13.87 19.51
CA ASP A 358 -14.65 13.28 18.42
C ASP A 358 -16.13 13.73 18.47
N PRO A 359 -16.66 14.47 17.46
CA PRO A 359 -15.96 15.04 16.29
C PRO A 359 -15.38 16.45 16.54
N LEU A 360 -14.22 16.75 15.94
CA LEU A 360 -13.53 18.05 16.11
C LEU A 360 -14.15 19.08 15.16
N GLU A 361 -14.66 20.19 15.69
CA GLU A 361 -15.23 21.28 14.90
C GLU A 361 -14.15 22.28 14.45
N ALA A 362 -14.25 22.78 13.22
CA ALA A 362 -13.43 23.88 12.73
C ALA A 362 -13.79 25.20 13.45
N ASP A 363 -12.77 25.97 13.83
CA ASP A 363 -12.91 27.26 14.53
C ASP A 363 -13.28 28.39 13.56
N PHE A 364 -12.74 28.34 12.34
CA PHE A 364 -13.02 29.34 11.30
C PHE A 364 -13.25 28.68 9.94
N VAL A 365 -13.92 29.43 9.08
CA VAL A 365 -14.14 29.10 7.68
C VAL A 365 -13.83 30.34 6.84
N LEU A 366 -13.09 30.14 5.75
CA LEU A 366 -12.81 31.17 4.77
C LEU A 366 -13.65 30.92 3.52
N GLY A 367 -14.16 32.02 2.94
CA GLY A 367 -14.84 32.03 1.65
C GLY A 367 -16.33 31.69 1.70
N GLN A 368 -16.96 31.74 2.89
CA GLN A 368 -18.38 31.44 3.09
C GLN A 368 -19.13 32.43 4.02
N GLY A 369 -18.57 33.62 4.25
CA GLY A 369 -19.10 34.61 5.18
C GLY A 369 -19.19 34.14 6.65
N GLY A 370 -18.31 33.23 7.08
CA GLY A 370 -18.35 32.58 8.40
C GLY A 370 -19.38 31.45 8.53
N SER A 371 -20.06 31.08 7.44
CA SER A 371 -21.00 29.97 7.43
C SER A 371 -20.27 28.64 7.23
N PHE A 372 -20.50 27.67 8.10
CA PHE A 372 -20.02 26.29 7.93
C PHE A 372 -21.00 25.39 7.17
N ALA A 373 -22.11 25.93 6.67
CA ALA A 373 -23.20 25.15 6.07
C ALA A 373 -23.41 25.44 4.58
N SER A 374 -22.55 26.25 3.97
CA SER A 374 -22.63 26.53 2.54
C SER A 374 -21.85 25.49 1.74
N HIS A 375 -22.41 25.07 0.61
CA HIS A 375 -21.76 24.20 -0.38
C HIS A 375 -21.67 24.87 -1.76
N ASP A 376 -22.24 26.07 -1.89
CA ASP A 376 -22.41 26.69 -3.21
C ASP A 376 -21.06 27.08 -3.81
N GLN A 377 -20.84 26.66 -5.05
CA GLN A 377 -19.76 27.23 -5.84
C GLN A 377 -20.06 28.71 -6.04
N HIS A 378 -19.03 29.53 -5.92
CA HIS A 378 -19.13 30.96 -6.14
C HIS A 378 -19.79 31.37 -7.50
N LYS A 379 -19.76 30.50 -8.53
CA LYS A 379 -20.41 30.75 -9.83
C LYS A 379 -21.95 30.69 -9.80
N ASP A 380 -22.52 30.06 -8.78
CA ASP A 380 -23.98 29.86 -8.63
C ASP A 380 -24.58 30.65 -7.45
N ALA A 381 -23.75 31.41 -6.72
CA ALA A 381 -24.21 32.24 -5.62
C ALA A 381 -25.21 33.31 -6.10
N PRO A 382 -26.34 33.53 -5.40
CA PRO A 382 -27.33 34.54 -5.76
C PRO A 382 -26.69 35.93 -5.92
N ALA A 383 -27.13 36.68 -6.94
CA ALA A 383 -26.65 38.03 -7.20
C ALA A 383 -26.77 38.93 -5.94
N GLY A 384 -25.62 39.20 -5.30
CA GLY A 384 -25.57 39.93 -4.03
C GLY A 384 -24.40 39.57 -3.11
N ASN A 385 -23.77 38.40 -3.28
CA ASN A 385 -22.53 38.05 -2.58
C ASN A 385 -21.31 38.73 -3.24
N ASN A 386 -20.37 39.19 -2.40
CA ASN A 386 -19.19 39.92 -2.86
C ASN A 386 -18.27 38.97 -3.64
N ILE A 387 -18.19 39.18 -4.95
CA ILE A 387 -17.62 38.28 -5.99
C ILE A 387 -16.14 37.89 -5.77
N ILE A 388 -15.50 38.47 -4.76
CA ILE A 388 -14.07 38.38 -4.48
C ILE A 388 -13.80 37.45 -3.29
N GLU A 389 -14.79 37.22 -2.41
CA GLU A 389 -14.64 36.48 -1.14
C GLU A 389 -14.77 34.96 -1.31
N GLY A 390 -15.60 34.46 -2.23
CA GLY A 390 -15.85 33.01 -2.37
C GLY A 390 -14.80 32.24 -3.17
N PHE A 391 -14.65 30.93 -2.88
CA PHE A 391 -13.80 30.03 -3.65
C PHE A 391 -14.58 29.23 -4.71
N SER A 392 -13.84 28.68 -5.67
CA SER A 392 -14.29 27.76 -6.71
C SER A 392 -13.28 26.62 -6.81
N TYR A 393 -13.50 25.59 -5.99
CA TYR A 393 -12.59 24.45 -5.80
C TYR A 393 -11.21 24.90 -5.29
N PRO A 394 -11.11 25.35 -4.02
CA PRO A 394 -9.81 25.63 -3.44
C PRO A 394 -9.00 24.33 -3.36
N ARG A 395 -7.75 24.36 -3.84
CA ARG A 395 -6.85 23.19 -3.86
C ARG A 395 -5.59 23.47 -3.05
N GLY A 396 -4.48 23.84 -3.69
CA GLY A 396 -3.19 24.06 -3.05
C GLY A 396 -3.24 25.16 -2.00
N LEU A 397 -2.66 24.86 -0.83
CA LEU A 397 -2.46 25.80 0.28
C LEU A 397 -0.98 25.92 0.60
N ALA A 398 -0.50 27.14 0.80
CA ALA A 398 0.85 27.38 1.34
C ALA A 398 0.83 28.48 2.39
N MET A 399 1.75 28.38 3.35
CA MET A 399 1.98 29.40 4.35
C MET A 399 3.31 30.09 4.06
N ASP A 400 3.33 31.42 4.02
CA ASP A 400 4.60 32.15 3.91
C ASP A 400 5.25 32.38 5.29
N GLY A 401 6.49 32.88 5.29
CA GLY A 401 7.26 33.10 6.52
C GLY A 401 6.63 34.08 7.52
N ASN A 402 5.60 34.85 7.11
CA ASN A 402 4.85 35.75 7.99
C ASN A 402 3.56 35.11 8.54
N SER A 403 3.31 33.83 8.25
CA SER A 403 2.04 33.16 8.51
C SER A 403 0.85 33.74 7.73
N ASP A 404 1.11 34.22 6.51
CA ASP A 404 0.04 34.54 5.56
C ASP A 404 -0.30 33.32 4.70
N LEU A 405 -1.60 33.06 4.53
CA LEU A 405 -2.11 31.92 3.79
C LEU A 405 -2.27 32.25 2.32
N TRP A 406 -1.75 31.38 1.46
CA TRP A 406 -1.94 31.40 0.01
C TRP A 406 -2.85 30.25 -0.40
N VAL A 407 -3.87 30.54 -1.20
CA VAL A 407 -4.91 29.59 -1.62
C VAL A 407 -5.03 29.60 -3.13
N VAL A 408 -4.86 28.43 -3.75
CA VAL A 408 -5.15 28.23 -5.17
C VAL A 408 -6.66 28.04 -5.34
N ASP A 409 -7.27 28.93 -6.11
CA ASP A 409 -8.69 28.89 -6.48
C ASP A 409 -8.79 28.40 -7.93
N GLU A 410 -8.81 27.07 -8.12
CA GLU A 410 -8.60 26.38 -9.41
C GLU A 410 -9.56 26.89 -10.49
N TYR A 411 -10.87 26.77 -10.26
CA TYR A 411 -11.89 27.21 -11.22
C TYR A 411 -12.21 28.70 -11.13
N GLY A 412 -11.61 29.39 -10.15
CA GLY A 412 -11.44 30.84 -10.13
C GLY A 412 -10.22 31.32 -10.92
N TYR A 413 -9.37 30.40 -11.43
CA TYR A 413 -8.15 30.67 -12.21
C TYR A 413 -7.24 31.74 -11.55
N ARG A 414 -7.10 31.70 -10.23
CA ARG A 414 -6.36 32.69 -9.44
C ARG A 414 -5.72 32.07 -8.21
N VAL A 415 -4.76 32.78 -7.63
CA VAL A 415 -4.20 32.49 -6.31
C VAL A 415 -4.49 33.68 -5.39
N LEU A 416 -5.01 33.39 -4.20
CA LEU A 416 -5.45 34.36 -3.22
C LEU A 416 -4.55 34.35 -2.00
N LYS A 417 -4.22 35.53 -1.46
CA LYS A 417 -3.47 35.67 -0.21
C LYS A 417 -4.37 36.22 0.89
N PHE A 418 -4.29 35.64 2.08
CA PHE A 418 -4.93 36.12 3.30
C PHE A 418 -3.85 36.40 4.36
N VAL A 419 -3.75 37.66 4.77
CA VAL A 419 -2.82 38.10 5.80
C VAL A 419 -3.45 37.83 7.16
N GLN A 420 -2.80 36.99 7.97
CA GLN A 420 -3.28 36.59 9.30
C GLN A 420 -4.77 36.17 9.32
N PRO A 421 -5.12 35.05 8.66
CA PRO A 421 -6.51 34.66 8.35
C PRO A 421 -7.40 34.30 9.56
N LEU A 422 -6.91 34.45 10.80
CA LEU A 422 -7.64 34.16 12.04
C LEU A 422 -8.53 35.33 12.52
N THR A 423 -9.09 36.09 11.58
CA THR A 423 -10.03 37.18 11.84
C THR A 423 -11.30 37.00 10.99
N THR A 424 -12.41 37.65 11.36
CA THR A 424 -13.73 37.46 10.74
C THR A 424 -13.69 37.57 9.21
N ASP A 425 -14.09 36.49 8.53
CA ASP A 425 -14.10 36.19 7.08
C ASP A 425 -13.81 37.40 6.18
N THR A 426 -12.56 37.49 5.75
CA THR A 426 -12.01 38.65 5.04
C THR A 426 -11.95 38.41 3.54
N VAL A 427 -12.13 39.49 2.78
CA VAL A 427 -11.72 39.57 1.37
C VAL A 427 -10.23 39.22 1.29
N PRO A 428 -9.77 38.44 0.30
CA PRO A 428 -8.34 38.21 0.09
C PRO A 428 -7.59 39.55 -0.05
N ASP A 429 -6.48 39.68 0.67
CA ASP A 429 -5.64 40.88 0.68
C ASP A 429 -4.92 41.09 -0.66
N LEU A 430 -4.68 39.99 -1.38
CA LEU A 430 -4.02 40.01 -2.66
C LEU A 430 -4.53 38.87 -3.57
N THR A 431 -4.61 39.17 -4.86
CA THR A 431 -4.93 38.21 -5.92
C THR A 431 -3.80 38.19 -6.95
N VAL A 432 -3.36 36.99 -7.32
CA VAL A 432 -2.47 36.71 -8.44
C VAL A 432 -3.26 35.97 -9.52
N GLY A 433 -3.03 36.30 -10.79
CA GLY A 433 -3.82 35.81 -11.92
C GLY A 433 -4.95 36.78 -12.24
N GLN A 434 -6.20 36.31 -12.32
CA GLN A 434 -7.34 37.17 -12.67
C GLN A 434 -8.08 37.75 -11.44
N PRO A 435 -8.28 39.08 -11.36
CA PRO A 435 -8.91 39.71 -10.19
C PRO A 435 -10.45 39.84 -10.25
N ASN A 436 -11.09 39.69 -11.42
CA ASN A 436 -12.51 40.02 -11.61
C ASN A 436 -13.39 38.89 -12.18
N LEU A 437 -12.88 37.67 -12.34
CA LEU A 437 -13.61 36.46 -12.81
C LEU A 437 -14.33 36.56 -14.18
N GLU A 438 -14.26 37.71 -14.85
CA GLU A 438 -14.96 38.01 -16.11
C GLU A 438 -14.24 37.48 -17.35
N ASN A 439 -12.96 37.10 -17.25
CA ASN A 439 -12.11 36.88 -18.43
C ASN A 439 -11.31 35.57 -18.37
N ARG A 440 -11.97 34.45 -18.66
CA ARG A 440 -11.44 33.05 -18.60
C ARG A 440 -10.31 32.72 -19.61
N THR A 441 -9.75 33.71 -20.29
CA THR A 441 -8.67 33.54 -21.28
C THR A 441 -7.58 34.62 -21.18
N ALA A 442 -7.73 35.59 -20.28
CA ALA A 442 -6.78 36.68 -20.08
C ALA A 442 -6.21 36.61 -18.66
N GLY A 443 -5.39 35.60 -18.40
CA GLY A 443 -4.71 35.38 -17.14
C GLY A 443 -3.58 34.39 -17.33
N THR A 444 -2.60 34.41 -16.42
CA THR A 444 -1.44 33.53 -16.42
C THR A 444 -1.77 32.06 -16.16
N PHE A 445 -2.96 31.75 -15.65
CA PHE A 445 -3.35 30.40 -15.24
C PHE A 445 -4.43 29.76 -16.13
N GLN A 446 -4.28 28.47 -16.43
CA GLN A 446 -5.28 27.64 -17.11
C GLN A 446 -5.98 26.63 -16.19
N LEU A 447 -5.26 25.93 -15.30
CA LEU A 447 -5.83 25.22 -14.14
C LEU A 447 -4.72 25.14 -13.07
N PRO A 448 -4.61 26.16 -12.20
CA PRO A 448 -3.61 26.13 -11.13
C PRO A 448 -4.04 25.10 -10.08
N LEU A 449 -3.10 24.27 -9.59
CA LEU A 449 -3.37 23.25 -8.57
C LEU A 449 -2.57 23.46 -7.28
N GLY A 450 -1.25 23.58 -7.36
CA GLY A 450 -0.35 23.70 -6.21
C GLY A 450 0.36 25.05 -6.13
N VAL A 451 0.80 25.43 -4.93
CA VAL A 451 1.46 26.70 -4.65
C VAL A 451 2.55 26.54 -3.59
N ALA A 452 3.68 27.24 -3.76
CA ALA A 452 4.72 27.37 -2.74
C ALA A 452 5.24 28.80 -2.67
N VAL A 453 5.74 29.21 -1.50
CA VAL A 453 6.31 30.54 -1.29
C VAL A 453 7.71 30.41 -0.71
N ASP A 454 8.69 31.07 -1.31
CA ASP A 454 10.06 31.06 -0.81
C ASP A 454 10.30 32.12 0.28
N ASN A 455 11.46 32.07 0.93
CA ASN A 455 11.86 33.00 1.99
C ASN A 455 12.01 34.47 1.51
N SER A 456 12.07 34.71 0.20
CA SER A 456 12.09 36.05 -0.39
C SER A 456 10.68 36.56 -0.70
N GLY A 457 9.65 35.75 -0.46
CA GLY A 457 8.25 36.05 -0.77
C GLY A 457 7.86 35.79 -2.23
N ASN A 458 8.70 35.11 -3.02
CA ASN A 458 8.32 34.74 -4.38
C ASN A 458 7.35 33.55 -4.34
N VAL A 459 6.35 33.58 -5.22
CA VAL A 459 5.26 32.61 -5.26
C VAL A 459 5.40 31.75 -6.51
N TYR A 460 5.41 30.43 -6.33
CA TYR A 460 5.49 29.43 -7.37
C TYR A 460 4.16 28.71 -7.48
N VAL A 461 3.65 28.50 -8.69
CA VAL A 461 2.32 27.92 -8.92
C VAL A 461 2.42 26.85 -10.00
N ALA A 462 1.97 25.64 -9.68
CA ALA A 462 1.82 24.54 -10.63
C ALA A 462 0.53 24.70 -11.43
N ASP A 463 0.64 24.78 -12.76
CA ASP A 463 -0.51 24.89 -13.67
C ASP A 463 -0.62 23.63 -14.52
N ILE A 464 -1.58 22.78 -14.17
CA ILE A 464 -1.68 21.44 -14.74
C ILE A 464 -2.08 21.46 -16.21
N GLN A 465 -3.00 22.36 -16.57
CA GLN A 465 -3.54 22.46 -17.92
C GLN A 465 -2.56 23.15 -18.87
N ALA A 466 -1.89 24.20 -18.38
CA ALA A 466 -0.85 24.87 -19.15
C ALA A 466 0.49 24.13 -19.11
N LYS A 467 0.59 23.04 -18.31
CA LYS A 467 1.74 22.14 -18.26
C LYS A 467 3.04 22.86 -17.88
N GLN A 468 2.97 23.76 -16.91
CA GLN A 468 4.07 24.66 -16.55
C GLN A 468 4.08 24.97 -15.05
N VAL A 469 5.22 25.47 -14.54
CA VAL A 469 5.30 26.12 -13.23
C VAL A 469 5.58 27.61 -13.43
N LEU A 470 4.81 28.47 -12.77
CA LEU A 470 4.90 29.93 -12.90
C LEU A 470 5.44 30.52 -11.60
N ARG A 471 6.36 31.47 -11.71
CA ARG A 471 6.90 32.22 -10.58
C ARG A 471 6.52 33.69 -10.65
N PHE A 472 6.15 34.24 -9.51
CA PHE A 472 5.85 35.65 -9.30
C PHE A 472 6.78 36.20 -8.23
N ASP A 473 7.58 37.22 -8.57
CA ASP A 473 8.52 37.79 -7.61
C ASP A 473 7.81 38.73 -6.65
N ALA A 474 7.73 38.35 -5.37
CA ALA A 474 7.09 39.12 -4.29
C ALA A 474 5.88 39.94 -4.77
N PRO A 475 4.82 39.28 -5.31
CA PRO A 475 3.79 39.97 -6.05
C PRO A 475 3.08 41.01 -5.16
N GLY A 476 2.77 42.16 -5.75
CA GLY A 476 1.85 43.14 -5.17
C GLY A 476 0.38 42.80 -5.46
N ALA A 477 -0.56 43.65 -5.05
CA ALA A 477 -1.98 43.43 -5.31
C ALA A 477 -2.28 43.35 -6.82
N ASN A 478 -3.01 42.32 -7.26
CA ASN A 478 -3.55 42.14 -8.62
C ASN A 478 -2.49 41.95 -9.73
N VAL A 479 -1.50 41.09 -9.49
CA VAL A 479 -0.49 40.73 -10.52
C VAL A 479 -1.06 39.68 -11.46
N THR A 480 -1.05 39.96 -12.76
CA THR A 480 -1.64 39.09 -13.81
C THR A 480 -0.59 38.38 -14.67
N VAL A 481 0.69 38.75 -14.56
CA VAL A 481 1.80 38.25 -15.40
C VAL A 481 2.91 37.68 -14.51
N ALA A 482 3.38 36.48 -14.84
CA ALA A 482 4.44 35.79 -14.11
C ALA A 482 5.80 36.43 -14.45
N SER A 483 6.68 36.51 -13.46
CA SER A 483 8.07 36.94 -13.64
C SER A 483 8.86 35.93 -14.46
N GLN A 484 8.56 34.64 -14.26
CA GLN A 484 9.29 33.54 -14.90
C GLN A 484 8.37 32.33 -15.08
N THR A 485 8.68 31.54 -16.10
CA THR A 485 8.00 30.27 -16.40
C THR A 485 9.07 29.18 -16.45
N TYR A 486 8.88 28.13 -15.67
CA TYR A 486 9.75 26.96 -15.65
C TYR A 486 9.14 25.84 -16.48
N THR A 487 9.97 25.31 -17.37
CA THR A 487 9.69 24.20 -18.26
C THR A 487 10.87 23.22 -18.25
N ASP A 488 10.73 22.08 -17.57
CA ASP A 488 11.51 20.84 -17.76
C ASP A 488 11.96 20.46 -19.20
N TYR A 489 12.98 19.59 -19.30
CA TYR A 489 13.81 19.12 -20.45
C TYR A 489 13.13 18.96 -21.83
N ALA A 490 13.85 18.60 -22.92
CA ALA A 490 13.30 18.37 -24.28
C ALA A 490 13.38 16.87 -24.71
N GLY A 491 12.24 16.20 -24.92
CA GLY A 491 12.07 14.74 -25.02
C GLY A 491 10.58 14.30 -25.00
N PRO A 492 10.22 13.09 -25.48
CA PRO A 492 8.83 12.64 -25.54
C PRO A 492 8.27 12.35 -24.13
N ASN A 493 7.08 12.90 -23.81
CA ASN A 493 6.33 12.84 -22.53
C ASN A 493 6.61 13.92 -21.46
N GLN A 494 7.09 15.10 -21.85
CA GLN A 494 7.32 16.18 -20.90
C GLN A 494 6.05 16.94 -20.51
N PHE A 495 5.92 17.19 -19.20
CA PHE A 495 4.80 17.83 -18.52
C PHE A 495 3.45 17.17 -18.74
N ASP A 496 3.32 15.95 -18.24
CA ASP A 496 1.97 15.49 -17.94
C ASP A 496 1.73 15.63 -16.44
N GLY A 497 0.93 16.64 -16.11
CA GLY A 497 0.33 16.78 -14.79
C GLY A 497 1.16 17.44 -13.68
N PRO A 498 1.67 18.69 -13.78
CA PRO A 498 2.22 19.36 -12.60
C PRO A 498 1.11 19.59 -11.56
N THR A 499 1.18 18.91 -10.42
CA THR A 499 0.15 18.97 -9.37
C THR A 499 0.55 19.83 -8.19
N ASP A 500 1.85 19.84 -7.83
CA ASP A 500 2.35 20.60 -6.70
C ASP A 500 3.80 21.05 -6.87
N VAL A 501 4.20 22.02 -6.06
CA VAL A 501 5.55 22.59 -6.00
C VAL A 501 6.02 22.72 -4.55
N ALA A 502 7.31 22.51 -4.31
CA ALA A 502 7.94 22.73 -3.01
C ALA A 502 9.31 23.40 -3.19
N ILE A 503 9.71 24.22 -2.23
CA ILE A 503 11.02 24.91 -2.23
C ILE A 503 11.84 24.40 -1.04
N ASP A 504 13.09 24.02 -1.26
CA ASP A 504 14.00 23.64 -0.17
C ASP A 504 14.67 24.86 0.48
N ARG A 505 15.43 24.64 1.57
CA ARG A 505 16.11 25.74 2.30
C ARG A 505 17.16 26.48 1.48
N THR A 506 17.72 25.81 0.48
CA THR A 506 18.75 26.39 -0.40
C THR A 506 18.13 27.16 -1.57
N GLY A 507 16.81 27.08 -1.74
CA GLY A 507 16.05 27.77 -2.76
C GLY A 507 15.82 26.95 -4.03
N ASN A 508 16.11 25.64 -4.02
CA ASN A 508 15.82 24.78 -5.17
C ASN A 508 14.31 24.52 -5.25
N LEU A 509 13.77 24.52 -6.47
CA LEU A 509 12.37 24.25 -6.75
C LEU A 509 12.17 22.78 -7.13
N TYR A 510 11.21 22.14 -6.48
CA TYR A 510 10.75 20.79 -6.76
C TYR A 510 9.33 20.88 -7.32
N ALA A 511 9.06 20.21 -8.43
CA ALA A 511 7.75 20.15 -9.05
C ALA A 511 7.29 18.70 -9.24
N ALA A 512 6.15 18.34 -8.65
CA ALA A 512 5.55 17.02 -8.80
C ALA A 512 4.83 16.93 -10.14
N TYR A 513 5.19 15.94 -10.96
CA TYR A 513 4.52 15.66 -12.24
C TYR A 513 3.80 14.32 -12.15
N VAL A 514 2.54 14.36 -11.72
CA VAL A 514 1.74 13.18 -11.37
C VAL A 514 1.64 12.18 -12.53
N ASN A 515 1.27 12.62 -13.73
CA ASN A 515 1.08 11.71 -14.88
C ASN A 515 2.42 11.27 -15.49
N ALA A 516 3.46 12.09 -15.34
CA ALA A 516 4.82 11.72 -15.73
C ALA A 516 5.55 10.88 -14.66
N ARG A 517 4.91 10.62 -13.51
CA ARG A 517 5.42 9.77 -12.41
C ARG A 517 6.85 10.16 -11.96
N ARG A 518 7.08 11.46 -11.73
CA ARG A 518 8.40 11.99 -11.38
C ARG A 518 8.33 13.34 -10.67
N ILE A 519 9.43 13.75 -10.06
CA ILE A 519 9.61 15.09 -9.49
C ILE A 519 10.76 15.78 -10.22
N GLY A 520 10.51 16.91 -10.88
CA GLY A 520 11.57 17.72 -11.47
C GLY A 520 12.19 18.65 -10.45
N VAL A 521 13.51 18.84 -10.55
CA VAL A 521 14.31 19.66 -9.62
C VAL A 521 15.05 20.74 -10.40
N PHE A 522 14.88 21.99 -9.96
CA PHE A 522 15.52 23.18 -10.51
C PHE A 522 16.43 23.77 -9.44
N ALA A 523 17.74 23.87 -9.69
CA ALA A 523 18.71 24.30 -8.71
C ALA A 523 18.76 25.83 -8.59
N ALA A 524 19.03 26.30 -7.38
CA ALA A 524 19.28 27.71 -7.11
C ALA A 524 20.72 28.10 -7.54
N PRO A 525 20.93 29.29 -8.13
CA PRO A 525 19.92 30.28 -8.50
C PRO A 525 19.13 29.81 -9.74
N LEU A 526 17.79 29.91 -9.66
CA LEU A 526 16.80 29.44 -10.67
C LEU A 526 16.83 30.26 -11.98
N ALA A 527 18.00 30.35 -12.61
CA ALA A 527 18.31 31.25 -13.71
C ALA A 527 18.05 30.66 -15.10
N ASP A 528 18.00 29.33 -15.21
CA ASP A 528 17.53 28.63 -16.40
C ASP A 528 16.07 28.18 -16.25
N ASN A 529 15.37 28.15 -17.38
CA ASN A 529 13.96 27.77 -17.42
C ASN A 529 13.79 26.25 -17.60
N THR A 530 14.86 25.46 -17.45
CA THR A 530 14.91 24.02 -17.68
C THR A 530 15.40 23.32 -16.43
N GLY A 531 14.78 22.21 -16.03
CA GLY A 531 15.18 21.47 -14.83
C GLY A 531 16.63 21.03 -14.90
N ASP A 532 17.29 20.90 -13.75
CA ASP A 532 18.68 20.45 -13.63
C ASP A 532 18.76 18.94 -13.39
N HIS A 533 17.80 18.39 -12.66
CA HIS A 533 17.74 16.97 -12.31
C HIS A 533 16.29 16.49 -12.17
N VAL A 534 16.09 15.17 -12.20
CA VAL A 534 14.77 14.54 -12.03
C VAL A 534 14.87 13.37 -11.06
N ILE A 535 13.90 13.28 -10.14
CA ILE A 535 13.63 12.08 -9.35
C ILE A 535 12.59 11.27 -10.15
N GLU A 536 13.06 10.26 -10.88
CA GLU A 536 12.23 9.42 -11.75
C GLU A 536 11.49 8.32 -10.97
N GLU A 537 10.49 7.71 -11.60
CA GLU A 537 9.74 6.54 -11.09
C GLU A 537 8.99 6.78 -9.76
N VAL A 538 8.66 8.03 -9.44
CA VAL A 538 7.82 8.37 -8.30
C VAL A 538 6.37 8.06 -8.67
N ASN A 539 5.73 7.14 -7.95
CA ASN A 539 4.38 6.69 -8.29
C ASN A 539 3.38 7.83 -8.06
N TYR A 540 2.98 8.51 -9.14
CA TYR A 540 2.00 9.60 -9.17
C TYR A 540 2.13 10.58 -7.98
N PRO A 541 3.24 11.36 -7.90
CA PRO A 541 3.42 12.33 -6.83
C PRO A 541 2.34 13.41 -6.92
N HIS A 542 1.68 13.70 -5.80
CA HIS A 542 0.64 14.71 -5.71
C HIS A 542 1.10 15.92 -4.88
N GLY A 543 1.05 15.83 -3.54
CA GLY A 543 1.44 16.91 -2.63
C GLY A 543 2.85 16.73 -2.03
N MET A 544 3.58 17.81 -1.79
CA MET A 544 4.97 17.78 -1.33
C MET A 544 5.29 18.81 -0.25
N VAL A 545 6.14 18.45 0.72
CA VAL A 545 6.64 19.39 1.75
C VAL A 545 8.03 19.00 2.27
N PHE A 546 8.88 19.97 2.57
CA PHE A 546 10.17 19.74 3.22
C PHE A 546 10.07 19.86 4.75
N ASP A 547 10.78 19.00 5.48
CA ASP A 547 10.93 19.13 6.94
C ASP A 547 12.11 20.02 7.35
N GLY A 548 12.21 20.25 8.67
CA GLY A 548 13.29 20.92 9.40
C GLY A 548 14.72 20.48 9.07
N ALA A 549 14.90 19.26 8.58
CA ALA A 549 16.19 18.61 8.33
C ALA A 549 16.53 18.51 6.82
N GLY A 550 15.59 18.83 5.93
CA GLY A 550 15.79 18.83 4.48
C GLY A 550 15.22 17.59 3.78
N ASN A 551 14.46 16.76 4.50
CA ASN A 551 13.79 15.61 3.90
C ASN A 551 12.51 16.06 3.19
N LEU A 552 12.26 15.51 2.00
CA LEU A 552 11.08 15.78 1.19
C LEU A 552 10.02 14.71 1.46
N TYR A 553 8.86 15.13 1.94
CA TYR A 553 7.68 14.30 2.16
C TYR A 553 6.78 14.43 0.94
N VAL A 554 6.36 13.30 0.38
CA VAL A 554 5.57 13.26 -0.85
C VAL A 554 4.35 12.38 -0.64
N ALA A 555 3.16 12.99 -0.75
CA ALA A 555 1.89 12.30 -0.84
C ALA A 555 1.74 11.71 -2.24
N LEU A 556 1.62 10.39 -2.34
CA LEU A 556 1.41 9.67 -3.58
C LEU A 556 -0.04 9.24 -3.75
N CYS A 557 -0.48 9.20 -5.00
CA CYS A 557 -1.62 8.39 -5.42
C CYS A 557 -1.17 7.16 -6.23
N ASN A 558 -2.12 6.26 -6.55
CA ASN A 558 -1.82 5.01 -7.25
C ASN A 558 -2.44 4.93 -8.67
N ALA A 559 -2.92 6.04 -9.22
CA ALA A 559 -3.43 6.12 -10.59
C ALA A 559 -3.16 7.52 -11.20
N PRO A 560 -3.24 7.67 -12.54
CA PRO A 560 -3.13 8.97 -13.19
C PRO A 560 -4.17 9.93 -12.66
N TYR A 561 -3.90 11.23 -12.75
CA TYR A 561 -4.87 12.23 -12.32
C TYR A 561 -6.16 12.16 -13.17
N PRO A 562 -7.36 12.17 -12.54
CA PRO A 562 -7.63 12.31 -11.11
C PRO A 562 -7.28 11.04 -10.28
N CYS A 563 -6.66 11.27 -9.13
CA CYS A 563 -5.97 10.30 -8.29
C CYS A 563 -6.85 9.15 -7.76
N ASP A 564 -6.82 7.98 -8.40
CA ASP A 564 -7.58 6.80 -7.97
C ASP A 564 -6.71 5.74 -7.26
N GLY A 565 -7.26 5.07 -6.24
CA GLY A 565 -6.60 3.99 -5.51
C GLY A 565 -5.88 4.40 -4.21
N PRO A 566 -5.28 3.44 -3.48
CA PRO A 566 -4.73 3.67 -2.14
C PRO A 566 -3.51 4.60 -2.21
N GLY A 567 -3.43 5.63 -1.36
CA GLY A 567 -2.29 6.55 -1.35
C GLY A 567 -1.14 6.09 -0.43
N LYS A 568 0.03 6.74 -0.54
CA LYS A 568 1.20 6.47 0.32
C LYS A 568 1.98 7.75 0.60
N LEU A 569 2.44 7.93 1.83
CA LEU A 569 3.39 9.00 2.17
C LEU A 569 4.82 8.46 2.02
N LEU A 570 5.64 9.07 1.16
CA LEU A 570 7.07 8.78 1.04
C LEU A 570 7.90 9.90 1.66
N VAL A 571 9.08 9.51 2.17
CA VAL A 571 10.08 10.44 2.67
C VAL A 571 11.37 10.21 1.88
N TYR A 572 11.81 11.25 1.17
CA TYR A 572 13.10 11.25 0.47
C TYR A 572 14.09 12.04 1.31
N ASN A 573 15.16 11.37 1.72
CA ASN A 573 16.31 12.04 2.29
C ASN A 573 17.08 12.68 1.13
N VAL A 574 16.84 13.96 0.88
CA VAL A 574 17.59 14.70 -0.13
C VAL A 574 18.90 15.11 0.53
N PRO A 575 20.06 14.50 0.20
CA PRO A 575 21.31 14.88 0.82
C PRO A 575 21.61 16.31 0.36
N GLU A 576 21.72 17.25 1.30
CA GLU A 576 22.17 18.60 0.98
C GLU A 576 23.54 18.48 0.28
N THR A 577 23.59 18.83 -1.00
CA THR A 577 24.85 18.98 -1.70
C THR A 577 25.59 20.11 -1.01
N ALA A 578 26.59 19.77 -0.21
CA ALA A 578 27.52 20.72 0.35
C ALA A 578 28.09 21.58 -0.79
N THR A 579 27.77 22.86 -0.79
CA THR A 579 28.43 23.85 -1.64
C THR A 579 29.93 23.79 -1.35
N PRO A 580 30.80 23.68 -2.38
CA PRO A 580 32.23 23.50 -2.18
C PRO A 580 32.88 24.85 -1.91
N THR A 581 32.73 25.37 -0.70
CA THR A 581 33.56 26.46 -0.19
C THR A 581 33.74 26.29 1.30
N ASP A 582 34.73 25.49 1.72
CA ASP A 582 35.58 25.94 2.82
C ASP A 582 36.95 25.27 2.79
N THR A 583 37.96 26.13 2.95
CA THR A 583 39.39 25.81 2.92
C THR A 583 39.79 25.25 4.29
N PRO A 584 40.67 24.24 4.40
CA PRO A 584 40.91 23.56 5.66
C PRO A 584 41.65 24.50 6.63
N THR A 585 41.04 24.76 7.78
CA THR A 585 41.75 25.33 8.93
C THR A 585 41.82 24.27 10.03
N GLU A 586 43.01 24.15 10.60
CA GLU A 586 43.48 23.07 11.45
C GLU A 586 42.61 22.75 12.69
N THR A 587 42.55 21.45 12.96
CA THR A 587 42.07 20.75 14.16
C THR A 587 42.42 21.42 15.49
N PRO A 588 41.63 21.11 16.54
CA PRO A 588 42.24 20.62 17.77
C PRO A 588 41.75 19.20 18.10
N THR A 589 42.74 18.37 18.39
CA THR A 589 42.66 16.97 18.80
C THR A 589 41.87 16.82 20.10
N GLU A 590 40.69 16.20 20.04
CA GLU A 590 40.11 15.51 21.20
C GLU A 590 40.23 14.00 21.02
N THR A 591 40.72 13.37 22.08
CA THR A 591 40.98 11.92 22.12
C THR A 591 39.66 11.21 22.37
N PRO A 592 39.18 10.30 21.49
CA PRO A 592 37.94 9.60 21.74
C PRO A 592 38.15 8.61 22.88
N THR A 593 37.35 8.75 23.93
CA THR A 593 37.29 7.77 25.01
C THR A 593 36.50 6.57 24.48
N GLU A 594 37.11 5.38 24.47
CA GLU A 594 36.45 4.13 24.07
C GLU A 594 35.19 3.90 24.92
N THR A 595 34.01 4.04 24.29
CA THR A 595 32.77 3.49 24.83
C THR A 595 32.86 1.97 24.72
N PRO A 596 32.65 1.20 25.81
CA PRO A 596 32.72 -0.25 25.76
C PRO A 596 31.71 -0.81 24.75
N THR A 597 32.19 -1.67 23.84
CA THR A 597 31.35 -2.37 22.87
C THR A 597 30.23 -3.12 23.60
N PRO A 598 28.95 -2.93 23.24
CA PRO A 598 27.85 -3.68 23.83
C PRO A 598 28.12 -5.20 23.72
N PRO A 599 27.78 -6.01 24.74
CA PRO A 599 27.87 -7.46 24.62
C PRO A 599 27.00 -7.95 23.46
N ALA A 600 27.52 -8.89 22.67
CA ALA A 600 26.80 -9.42 21.51
C ALA A 600 25.55 -10.23 21.92
N ASP A 601 24.43 -9.98 21.26
CA ASP A 601 23.15 -10.67 21.45
C ASP A 601 23.18 -12.08 20.85
N ILE A 602 23.89 -12.26 19.74
CA ILE A 602 23.95 -13.49 18.93
C ILE A 602 25.39 -13.75 18.45
N THR A 603 25.72 -15.02 18.21
CA THR A 603 26.99 -15.42 17.57
C THR A 603 26.76 -15.98 16.17
N LEU A 604 27.60 -15.56 15.23
CA LEU A 604 27.64 -16.05 13.86
C LEU A 604 29.02 -16.70 13.62
N ALA A 605 29.04 -17.85 12.96
CA ALA A 605 30.27 -18.59 12.69
C ALA A 605 30.31 -19.07 11.24
N VAL A 606 31.43 -18.81 10.56
CA VAL A 606 31.70 -19.25 9.19
C VAL A 606 32.98 -20.08 9.17
N ASP A 607 32.90 -21.26 8.54
CA ASP A 607 34.05 -22.12 8.25
C ASP A 607 34.13 -22.34 6.74
N VAL A 608 35.12 -21.70 6.12
CA VAL A 608 35.28 -21.66 4.66
C VAL A 608 35.74 -23.02 4.10
N ALA A 609 36.33 -23.88 4.93
CA ALA A 609 36.77 -25.23 4.54
C ALA A 609 35.65 -26.28 4.68
N ALA A 610 34.65 -26.04 5.53
CA ALA A 610 33.56 -26.97 5.80
C ALA A 610 32.34 -26.72 4.91
N GLY A 611 31.56 -27.77 4.66
CA GLY A 611 30.26 -27.67 3.99
C GLY A 611 30.30 -27.20 2.53
N ARG A 612 31.48 -27.26 1.89
CA ARG A 612 31.71 -26.79 0.51
C ARG A 612 30.83 -27.52 -0.50
N LYS A 613 30.02 -26.77 -1.23
CA LYS A 613 29.16 -27.29 -2.32
C LYS A 613 28.91 -26.21 -3.36
N PRO A 614 28.78 -26.57 -4.65
CA PRO A 614 28.40 -25.63 -5.68
C PRO A 614 26.96 -25.16 -5.44
N ILE A 615 26.72 -23.87 -5.62
CA ILE A 615 25.40 -23.26 -5.70
C ILE A 615 25.03 -23.24 -7.18
N SER A 616 23.94 -23.94 -7.54
CA SER A 616 23.44 -23.85 -8.91
C SER A 616 22.97 -22.42 -9.20
N PRO A 617 23.38 -21.79 -10.31
CA PRO A 617 22.88 -20.46 -10.66
C PRO A 617 21.37 -20.48 -10.89
N TYR A 618 20.79 -21.60 -11.32
CA TYR A 618 19.37 -21.67 -11.67
C TYR A 618 18.40 -21.61 -10.47
N ILE A 619 18.89 -21.53 -9.22
CA ILE A 619 18.04 -21.29 -8.05
C ILE A 619 17.53 -19.85 -7.97
N TYR A 620 18.13 -18.93 -8.71
CA TYR A 620 17.74 -17.52 -8.77
C TYR A 620 16.76 -17.25 -9.94
N GLY A 621 15.95 -18.24 -10.32
CA GLY A 621 15.03 -18.12 -11.45
C GLY A 621 13.71 -17.43 -11.13
N LEU A 622 13.03 -16.96 -12.17
CA LEU A 622 11.72 -16.29 -12.12
C LEU A 622 10.78 -16.88 -13.20
N ASN A 623 9.49 -16.96 -12.92
CA ASN A 623 8.51 -17.29 -13.98
C ASN A 623 8.31 -16.07 -14.90
N PHE A 624 7.93 -14.93 -14.33
CA PHE A 624 7.49 -13.75 -15.08
C PHE A 624 8.39 -12.54 -14.86
N ALA A 625 9.66 -12.64 -15.24
CA ALA A 625 10.57 -11.48 -15.25
C ALA A 625 10.36 -10.60 -16.50
N LYS A 626 10.46 -9.27 -16.37
CA LYS A 626 10.62 -8.40 -17.54
C LYS A 626 12.05 -8.47 -18.07
N GLU A 627 12.23 -8.22 -19.37
CA GLU A 627 13.54 -8.29 -20.03
C GLU A 627 14.57 -7.36 -19.40
N ALA A 628 14.19 -6.11 -19.08
CA ALA A 628 15.09 -5.14 -18.44
C ALA A 628 15.59 -5.63 -17.07
N PHE A 629 14.67 -6.15 -16.24
CA PHE A 629 15.05 -6.70 -14.94
C PHE A 629 15.89 -7.97 -15.09
N ALA A 630 15.56 -8.85 -16.05
CA ALA A 630 16.36 -10.03 -16.35
C ALA A 630 17.81 -9.68 -16.74
N ALA A 631 18.00 -8.62 -17.52
CA ALA A 631 19.32 -8.07 -17.83
C ALA A 631 20.02 -7.50 -16.59
N GLU A 632 19.29 -6.73 -15.77
CA GLU A 632 19.81 -6.08 -14.56
C GLU A 632 20.42 -7.07 -13.57
N ILE A 633 19.72 -8.18 -13.28
CA ILE A 633 20.16 -9.15 -12.27
C ILE A 633 20.90 -10.35 -12.86
N ASP A 634 21.26 -10.31 -14.16
CA ASP A 634 21.82 -11.46 -14.89
C ASP A 634 21.00 -12.73 -14.59
N LEU A 635 19.70 -12.68 -14.91
CA LEU A 635 18.76 -13.72 -14.56
C LEU A 635 19.18 -15.06 -15.19
N PRO A 636 19.46 -16.11 -14.39
CA PRO A 636 20.03 -17.33 -14.93
C PRO A 636 18.98 -18.28 -15.51
N LEU A 637 17.72 -18.21 -15.05
CA LEU A 637 16.63 -19.07 -15.49
C LEU A 637 15.33 -18.28 -15.53
N ARG A 638 14.61 -18.37 -16.64
CA ARG A 638 13.22 -17.91 -16.76
C ARG A 638 12.35 -19.08 -17.19
N ARG A 639 11.16 -19.22 -16.58
CA ARG A 639 10.22 -20.31 -16.88
C ARG A 639 9.01 -19.79 -17.65
N TRP A 640 8.73 -20.41 -18.79
CA TRP A 640 7.46 -20.33 -19.51
C TRP A 640 6.60 -21.51 -19.04
N GLY A 641 5.70 -21.27 -18.10
CA GLY A 641 4.88 -22.30 -17.47
C GLY A 641 3.65 -21.73 -16.78
N GLY A 642 2.96 -22.56 -16.00
CA GLY A 642 1.66 -22.23 -15.43
C GLY A 642 0.50 -22.76 -16.27
N ASN A 643 -0.71 -22.60 -15.76
CA ASN A 643 -1.93 -23.27 -16.25
C ASN A 643 -2.16 -23.08 -17.75
N ALA A 644 -2.11 -21.85 -18.26
CA ALA A 644 -2.39 -21.58 -19.68
C ALA A 644 -1.38 -22.25 -20.64
N THR A 645 -0.16 -22.57 -20.18
CA THR A 645 0.87 -23.20 -21.02
C THR A 645 0.61 -24.67 -21.33
N SER A 646 -0.16 -25.38 -20.49
CA SER A 646 -0.66 -26.74 -20.76
C SER A 646 -1.58 -26.82 -21.97
N ARG A 647 -2.08 -25.66 -22.43
CA ARG A 647 -3.01 -25.49 -23.56
C ARG A 647 -2.40 -24.69 -24.71
N TYR A 648 -1.09 -24.42 -24.67
CA TYR A 648 -0.40 -23.64 -25.68
C TYR A 648 -0.24 -24.38 -27.00
N ASN A 649 -0.72 -23.76 -28.07
CA ASN A 649 -0.52 -24.22 -29.43
C ASN A 649 0.64 -23.45 -30.07
N TRP A 650 1.81 -24.07 -30.12
CA TRP A 650 3.02 -23.41 -30.66
C TRP A 650 2.94 -23.08 -32.15
N GLN A 651 2.06 -23.75 -32.91
CA GLN A 651 1.92 -23.51 -34.35
C GLN A 651 1.16 -22.21 -34.64
N THR A 652 0.27 -21.80 -33.73
CA THR A 652 -0.57 -20.61 -33.88
C THR A 652 -0.25 -19.52 -32.87
N GLY A 653 0.42 -19.87 -31.77
CA GLY A 653 0.77 -18.97 -30.68
C GLY A 653 -0.35 -18.73 -29.65
N HIS A 654 -1.43 -19.51 -29.70
CA HIS A 654 -2.62 -19.33 -28.86
C HIS A 654 -2.65 -20.23 -27.64
N THR A 655 -3.33 -19.81 -26.57
CA THR A 655 -3.59 -20.58 -25.35
C THR A 655 -5.08 -20.63 -25.04
N ASN A 656 -5.44 -21.43 -24.03
CA ASN A 656 -6.70 -21.37 -23.32
C ASN A 656 -6.42 -21.02 -21.86
N HIS A 657 -7.22 -20.15 -21.24
CA HIS A 657 -7.02 -19.74 -19.84
C HIS A 657 -7.44 -20.78 -18.81
N ALA A 658 -7.94 -21.94 -19.23
CA ALA A 658 -8.37 -22.99 -18.33
C ALA A 658 -9.44 -22.47 -17.34
N ALA A 659 -9.53 -23.07 -16.16
CA ALA A 659 -10.45 -22.63 -15.12
C ALA A 659 -10.13 -21.23 -14.57
N ASP A 660 -8.92 -20.71 -14.78
CA ASP A 660 -8.50 -19.40 -14.28
C ASP A 660 -9.38 -18.27 -14.85
N TRP A 661 -9.85 -18.43 -16.10
CA TRP A 661 -10.78 -17.49 -16.71
C TRP A 661 -11.73 -18.17 -17.70
N PHE A 662 -12.81 -18.76 -17.18
CA PHE A 662 -13.96 -19.25 -17.96
C PHE A 662 -13.64 -20.13 -19.18
N PHE A 663 -12.48 -20.79 -19.22
CA PHE A 663 -12.04 -21.71 -20.28
C PHE A 663 -12.06 -21.10 -21.70
N HIS A 664 -11.83 -19.80 -21.84
CA HIS A 664 -11.75 -19.13 -23.15
C HIS A 664 -10.37 -19.27 -23.80
N ASN A 665 -10.35 -19.36 -25.14
CA ASN A 665 -9.15 -19.22 -25.94
C ASN A 665 -8.68 -17.77 -25.96
N ASN A 666 -7.39 -17.54 -26.19
CA ASN A 666 -6.84 -16.19 -26.26
C ASN A 666 -5.90 -15.99 -27.45
N VAL A 667 -5.87 -14.75 -27.95
CA VAL A 667 -5.20 -14.30 -29.17
C VAL A 667 -3.71 -14.61 -29.13
N LYS A 668 -3.08 -14.63 -27.96
CA LYS A 668 -1.69 -15.02 -27.72
C LYS A 668 -1.47 -15.15 -26.20
N TYR A 669 -0.42 -15.85 -25.78
CA TYR A 669 -0.06 -15.90 -24.36
C TYR A 669 0.35 -14.51 -23.86
N ASP A 670 -0.60 -13.83 -23.24
CA ASP A 670 -0.38 -12.64 -22.44
C ASP A 670 -0.62 -13.05 -20.99
N GLU A 671 0.41 -13.65 -20.39
CA GLU A 671 0.51 -13.65 -18.95
C GLU A 671 1.33 -12.44 -18.48
N TYR A 672 0.92 -11.22 -18.85
CA TYR A 672 1.05 -10.08 -17.94
C TYR A 672 2.40 -9.34 -17.96
N SER A 673 3.20 -9.46 -19.02
CA SER A 673 4.29 -8.50 -19.31
C SER A 673 3.78 -7.19 -19.94
N GLY A 674 2.48 -7.11 -20.23
CA GLY A 674 1.88 -6.05 -21.05
C GLY A 674 2.25 -6.15 -22.54
N VAL A 675 2.94 -7.23 -22.93
CA VAL A 675 3.36 -7.51 -24.30
C VAL A 675 2.88 -8.88 -24.70
N THR A 676 1.87 -8.89 -25.54
CA THR A 676 1.33 -10.10 -26.14
C THR A 676 2.38 -10.77 -27.07
N GLN A 677 2.97 -11.90 -26.65
CA GLN A 677 4.10 -12.51 -27.36
C GLN A 677 3.99 -14.04 -27.48
N THR A 678 4.60 -14.58 -28.54
CA THR A 678 4.78 -16.01 -28.77
C THR A 678 5.95 -16.56 -27.94
N ALA A 679 6.02 -17.88 -27.76
CA ALA A 679 7.14 -18.50 -27.07
C ALA A 679 8.48 -18.21 -27.78
N ASP A 680 8.51 -18.15 -29.11
CA ASP A 680 9.71 -17.83 -29.88
C ASP A 680 10.21 -16.39 -29.60
N GLU A 681 9.29 -15.42 -29.51
CA GLU A 681 9.61 -14.02 -29.15
C GLU A 681 10.12 -13.93 -27.70
N TRP A 682 9.53 -14.70 -26.79
CA TRP A 682 9.96 -14.79 -25.39
C TRP A 682 11.36 -15.42 -25.25
N ILE A 683 11.66 -16.47 -26.02
CA ILE A 683 12.98 -17.11 -26.05
C ILE A 683 14.03 -16.12 -26.58
N GLN A 684 13.71 -15.31 -27.58
CA GLN A 684 14.61 -14.27 -28.08
C GLN A 684 14.94 -13.20 -27.04
N GLN A 685 13.99 -12.82 -26.18
CA GLN A 685 14.26 -11.91 -25.04
C GLN A 685 15.28 -12.54 -24.09
N ASN A 686 15.09 -13.82 -23.76
CA ASN A 686 15.99 -14.54 -22.88
C ASN A 686 17.41 -14.65 -23.48
N GLN A 687 17.50 -14.90 -24.79
CA GLN A 687 18.78 -14.89 -25.49
C GLN A 687 19.53 -13.56 -25.41
N ARG A 688 18.83 -12.43 -25.55
CA ARG A 688 19.44 -11.10 -25.46
C ARG A 688 20.00 -10.79 -24.08
N THR A 689 19.45 -11.42 -23.05
CA THR A 689 19.86 -11.24 -21.65
C THR A 689 20.78 -12.37 -21.15
N GLY A 690 21.05 -13.40 -21.97
CA GLY A 690 21.82 -14.58 -21.54
C GLY A 690 21.05 -15.52 -20.58
N THR A 691 19.74 -15.35 -20.48
CA THR A 691 18.86 -16.13 -19.59
C THR A 691 18.53 -17.49 -20.21
N GLU A 692 18.59 -18.58 -19.43
CA GLU A 692 18.13 -19.89 -19.89
C GLU A 692 16.60 -19.99 -19.88
N SER A 693 16.05 -20.67 -20.88
CA SER A 693 14.61 -20.87 -21.04
C SER A 693 14.18 -22.27 -20.57
N LEU A 694 13.29 -22.34 -19.58
CA LEU A 694 12.52 -23.54 -19.26
C LEU A 694 11.14 -23.47 -19.91
N ILE A 695 10.87 -24.35 -20.89
CA ILE A 695 9.64 -24.35 -21.70
C ILE A 695 8.71 -25.49 -21.28
N THR A 696 7.46 -25.16 -20.96
CA THR A 696 6.42 -26.16 -20.69
C THR A 696 5.87 -26.74 -21.99
N LEU A 697 5.90 -28.07 -22.10
CA LEU A 697 5.36 -28.80 -23.25
C LEU A 697 3.96 -29.35 -22.91
N PRO A 698 2.93 -29.12 -23.74
CA PRO A 698 1.58 -29.60 -23.48
C PRO A 698 1.51 -31.14 -23.58
N MET A 699 0.83 -31.75 -22.62
CA MET A 699 0.61 -33.20 -22.48
C MET A 699 -0.84 -33.56 -22.15
N SER A 700 -1.72 -32.58 -21.91
CA SER A 700 -3.16 -32.79 -21.66
C SER A 700 -3.92 -33.46 -22.81
N GLY A 701 -3.29 -33.56 -24.00
CA GLY A 701 -3.87 -34.11 -25.22
C GLY A 701 -4.64 -33.10 -26.06
N TYR A 702 -4.82 -31.85 -25.56
CA TYR A 702 -5.57 -30.82 -26.25
C TYR A 702 -4.92 -29.44 -26.09
N VAL A 703 -4.80 -28.70 -27.19
CA VAL A 703 -4.31 -27.31 -27.20
C VAL A 703 -5.32 -26.41 -27.89
N ALA A 704 -5.26 -25.10 -27.62
CA ALA A 704 -6.18 -24.13 -28.21
C ALA A 704 -6.18 -24.19 -29.75
N LYS A 705 -7.37 -24.18 -30.35
CA LYS A 705 -7.54 -24.25 -31.82
C LYS A 705 -7.43 -22.89 -32.51
N ASP A 706 -7.74 -21.81 -31.79
CA ASP A 706 -7.78 -20.44 -32.28
C ASP A 706 -7.47 -19.48 -31.12
N GLY A 707 -7.43 -18.18 -31.43
CA GLY A 707 -7.25 -17.11 -30.46
C GLY A 707 -8.49 -16.26 -30.24
N ASP A 708 -9.68 -16.79 -30.51
CA ASP A 708 -10.94 -16.04 -30.37
C ASP A 708 -11.41 -16.08 -28.90
N GLN A 709 -11.45 -14.92 -28.24
CA GLN A 709 -11.89 -14.81 -26.84
C GLN A 709 -13.38 -15.15 -26.63
N THR A 710 -14.17 -15.22 -27.70
CA THR A 710 -15.56 -15.73 -27.67
C THR A 710 -15.64 -17.25 -27.76
N THR A 711 -14.53 -17.93 -28.01
CA THR A 711 -14.41 -19.39 -28.03
C THR A 711 -14.08 -19.88 -26.63
N CYS A 712 -15.08 -20.43 -25.93
CA CYS A 712 -14.96 -20.97 -24.58
C CYS A 712 -15.61 -22.36 -24.47
N ALA A 713 -15.10 -23.17 -23.55
CA ALA A 713 -15.47 -24.59 -23.49
C ALA A 713 -16.91 -24.83 -23.04
N TYR A 714 -17.46 -23.90 -22.26
CA TYR A 714 -18.78 -24.01 -21.66
C TYR A 714 -19.68 -22.85 -22.10
N LYS A 715 -20.03 -22.81 -23.39
CA LYS A 715 -21.01 -21.82 -23.89
C LYS A 715 -22.38 -22.00 -23.24
N VAL A 716 -22.95 -20.94 -22.67
CA VAL A 716 -24.31 -20.92 -22.11
C VAL A 716 -25.33 -21.25 -23.19
N SER A 717 -25.13 -20.73 -24.40
CA SER A 717 -25.94 -21.00 -25.58
C SER A 717 -25.96 -22.48 -26.01
N LYS A 718 -24.92 -23.25 -25.68
CA LYS A 718 -24.80 -24.68 -26.01
C LYS A 718 -25.16 -25.59 -24.85
N TYR A 719 -24.69 -25.28 -23.65
CA TYR A 719 -24.77 -26.16 -22.47
C TYR A 719 -25.82 -25.73 -21.45
N GLY A 720 -26.47 -24.58 -21.65
CA GLY A 720 -27.50 -24.03 -20.77
C GLY A 720 -26.94 -23.18 -19.62
N PRO A 721 -27.80 -22.72 -18.69
CA PRO A 721 -27.41 -21.89 -17.55
C PRO A 721 -26.38 -22.57 -16.64
N GLN A 722 -25.51 -21.73 -16.05
CA GLN A 722 -24.35 -22.11 -15.25
C GLN A 722 -24.23 -21.20 -14.02
N ASP A 723 -23.41 -21.59 -13.04
CA ASP A 723 -23.30 -20.91 -11.75
C ASP A 723 -22.66 -19.52 -11.87
N ALA A 724 -21.75 -19.35 -12.84
CA ALA A 724 -21.17 -18.06 -13.17
C ALA A 724 -20.90 -17.95 -14.68
N VAL A 725 -20.88 -16.72 -15.17
CA VAL A 725 -20.55 -16.36 -16.56
C VAL A 725 -19.63 -15.14 -16.58
N ASP A 726 -18.84 -14.99 -17.66
CA ASP A 726 -17.96 -13.84 -17.84
C ASP A 726 -18.71 -12.59 -18.33
N SER A 727 -19.63 -12.10 -17.50
CA SER A 727 -20.33 -10.84 -17.79
C SER A 727 -19.42 -9.62 -17.62
N GLY A 728 -18.38 -9.73 -16.79
CA GLY A 728 -17.47 -8.63 -16.46
C GLY A 728 -16.56 -8.21 -17.63
N SER A 729 -16.17 -9.15 -18.49
CA SER A 729 -15.28 -8.88 -19.65
C SER A 729 -16.03 -8.75 -20.97
N GLY A 730 -17.36 -8.77 -20.96
CA GLY A 730 -18.17 -8.68 -22.18
C GLY A 730 -18.39 -10.00 -22.93
N TYR A 731 -18.11 -11.15 -22.30
CA TYR A 731 -18.32 -12.49 -22.87
C TYR A 731 -19.38 -13.29 -22.09
N PRO A 732 -20.63 -12.81 -21.99
CA PRO A 732 -21.65 -13.41 -21.12
C PRO A 732 -22.11 -14.81 -21.57
N ASP A 733 -21.74 -15.24 -22.79
CA ASP A 733 -21.99 -16.60 -23.25
C ASP A 733 -20.95 -17.60 -22.72
N CYS A 734 -19.86 -17.15 -22.10
CA CYS A 734 -18.84 -18.02 -21.53
C CYS A 734 -19.13 -18.29 -20.05
N GLY A 735 -19.49 -19.54 -19.75
CA GLY A 735 -19.77 -19.99 -18.38
C GLY A 735 -18.59 -20.73 -17.74
N ASN A 736 -18.67 -20.89 -16.42
CA ASN A 736 -17.62 -21.53 -15.61
C ASN A 736 -17.65 -23.08 -15.64
N GLY A 737 -18.53 -23.69 -16.41
CA GLY A 737 -18.68 -25.14 -16.55
C GLY A 737 -19.30 -25.83 -15.34
N LEU A 738 -19.97 -25.09 -14.45
CA LEU A 738 -20.63 -25.62 -13.26
C LEU A 738 -22.13 -25.33 -13.26
N ARG A 739 -22.93 -26.28 -12.75
CA ARG A 739 -24.34 -26.11 -12.46
C ARG A 739 -24.66 -26.69 -11.09
N ASN A 740 -25.10 -25.84 -10.17
CA ASN A 740 -25.31 -26.17 -8.76
C ASN A 740 -24.06 -26.83 -8.14
N GLY A 741 -22.88 -26.30 -8.46
CA GLY A 741 -21.58 -26.83 -8.04
C GLY A 741 -21.16 -28.13 -8.72
N GLN A 742 -21.93 -28.67 -9.67
CA GLN A 742 -21.59 -29.90 -10.39
C GLN A 742 -21.00 -29.60 -11.77
N PRO A 743 -19.92 -30.28 -12.19
CA PRO A 743 -19.37 -30.17 -13.53
C PRO A 743 -20.38 -30.46 -14.64
N ILE A 744 -20.28 -29.72 -15.73
CA ILE A 744 -21.02 -29.95 -16.97
C ILE A 744 -20.11 -30.70 -17.95
N ASP A 745 -20.63 -31.70 -18.63
CA ASP A 745 -19.91 -32.35 -19.74
C ASP A 745 -19.89 -31.42 -20.97
N ASN A 746 -18.71 -31.20 -21.54
CA ASN A 746 -18.53 -30.47 -22.79
C ASN A 746 -17.86 -31.31 -23.88
N ASP A 747 -17.87 -30.79 -25.10
CA ASP A 747 -17.04 -31.24 -26.20
C ASP A 747 -15.68 -30.51 -26.15
N PRO A 748 -14.54 -31.22 -25.95
CA PRO A 748 -13.20 -30.62 -25.97
C PRO A 748 -12.90 -29.83 -27.24
N LEU A 749 -13.52 -30.19 -28.38
CA LEU A 749 -13.31 -29.54 -29.67
C LEU A 749 -13.95 -28.15 -29.77
N ASP A 750 -14.75 -27.74 -28.77
CA ASP A 750 -15.29 -26.38 -28.71
C ASP A 750 -14.19 -25.34 -28.58
N THR A 751 -13.09 -25.66 -27.92
CA THR A 751 -11.92 -24.76 -27.75
C THR A 751 -10.66 -25.31 -28.37
N SER A 752 -10.59 -26.62 -28.63
CA SER A 752 -9.29 -27.29 -28.80
C SER A 752 -9.16 -28.11 -30.07
N ILE A 753 -7.91 -28.38 -30.44
CA ILE A 753 -7.51 -29.49 -31.32
C ILE A 753 -6.86 -30.58 -30.48
N ALA A 754 -7.06 -31.84 -30.88
CA ALA A 754 -6.36 -32.97 -30.27
C ALA A 754 -4.90 -33.01 -30.74
N VAL A 755 -3.99 -33.28 -29.81
CA VAL A 755 -2.54 -33.40 -30.05
C VAL A 755 -1.96 -34.61 -29.31
N ASP A 756 -0.78 -35.04 -29.71
CA ASP A 756 -0.06 -36.19 -29.16
C ASP A 756 1.42 -35.84 -28.88
N GLU A 757 2.24 -36.84 -28.53
CA GLU A 757 3.67 -36.64 -28.28
C GLU A 757 4.45 -36.09 -29.50
N ASN A 758 3.96 -36.33 -30.73
CA ASN A 758 4.61 -35.85 -31.95
C ASN A 758 4.44 -34.34 -32.11
N PHE A 759 3.34 -33.77 -31.60
CA PHE A 759 3.14 -32.32 -31.58
C PHE A 759 4.22 -31.63 -30.72
N SER A 760 4.47 -32.12 -29.51
CA SER A 760 5.48 -31.57 -28.59
C SER A 760 6.90 -31.85 -29.06
N ALA A 761 7.19 -33.06 -29.59
CA ALA A 761 8.48 -33.34 -30.23
C ALA A 761 8.71 -32.48 -31.49
N GLY A 762 7.66 -32.21 -32.25
CA GLY A 762 7.65 -31.26 -33.38
C GLY A 762 8.04 -29.85 -32.94
N TRP A 763 7.53 -29.39 -31.81
CA TRP A 763 7.91 -28.10 -31.24
C TRP A 763 9.39 -28.07 -30.82
N VAL A 764 9.88 -29.11 -30.17
CA VAL A 764 11.31 -29.23 -29.80
C VAL A 764 12.19 -29.16 -31.05
N MET A 765 11.82 -29.87 -32.13
CA MET A 765 12.54 -29.77 -33.41
C MET A 765 12.47 -28.37 -34.02
N HIS A 766 11.32 -27.70 -33.92
CA HIS A 766 11.18 -26.30 -34.35
C HIS A 766 12.15 -25.41 -33.57
N LEU A 767 12.11 -25.43 -32.25
CA LEU A 767 12.99 -24.62 -31.39
C LEU A 767 14.47 -24.92 -31.59
N LYS A 768 14.81 -26.17 -31.89
CA LYS A 768 16.19 -26.59 -32.17
C LYS A 768 16.71 -26.08 -33.52
N ASN A 769 15.87 -26.10 -34.55
CA ASN A 769 16.27 -25.79 -35.93
C ASN A 769 15.94 -24.35 -36.37
N ASN A 770 15.11 -23.64 -35.60
CA ASN A 770 14.72 -22.27 -35.92
C ASN A 770 15.87 -21.30 -35.61
N ALA A 771 16.27 -20.52 -36.61
CA ALA A 771 17.33 -19.52 -36.48
C ALA A 771 16.98 -18.43 -35.46
N ALA A 772 15.69 -18.14 -35.27
CA ALA A 772 15.20 -17.15 -34.31
C ALA A 772 15.43 -17.59 -32.85
N THR A 773 15.45 -18.90 -32.58
CA THR A 773 15.72 -19.48 -31.26
C THR A 773 17.13 -20.09 -31.17
N ASN A 774 17.91 -20.03 -32.25
CA ASN A 774 19.31 -20.45 -32.38
C ASN A 774 19.64 -21.82 -31.73
N GLY A 775 18.64 -22.70 -31.61
CA GLY A 775 18.75 -24.00 -30.95
C GLY A 775 19.18 -23.99 -29.49
N VAL A 776 19.01 -22.88 -28.75
CA VAL A 776 19.58 -22.74 -27.39
C VAL A 776 18.76 -23.39 -26.28
N VAL A 777 17.49 -23.72 -26.52
CA VAL A 777 16.61 -24.23 -25.46
C VAL A 777 17.00 -25.65 -25.06
N GLN A 778 17.35 -25.83 -23.79
CA GLN A 778 17.74 -27.13 -23.25
C GLN A 778 16.78 -27.65 -22.18
N PHE A 779 15.95 -26.80 -21.58
CA PHE A 779 15.10 -27.19 -20.46
C PHE A 779 13.63 -27.26 -20.87
N TYR A 780 13.00 -28.41 -20.61
CA TYR A 780 11.60 -28.64 -20.94
C TYR A 780 10.86 -29.25 -19.76
N ALA A 781 9.73 -28.65 -19.39
CA ALA A 781 8.80 -29.21 -18.41
C ALA A 781 7.76 -30.09 -19.11
N LEU A 782 7.53 -31.27 -18.54
CA LEU A 782 6.48 -32.20 -18.95
C LEU A 782 5.15 -31.70 -18.38
N ASP A 783 4.59 -30.69 -19.06
CA ASP A 783 3.37 -29.95 -18.70
C ASP A 783 3.47 -29.20 -17.36
N ASN A 784 2.32 -28.89 -16.75
CA ASN A 784 2.14 -28.13 -15.53
C ASN A 784 1.01 -28.76 -14.71
N GLU A 785 1.30 -29.14 -13.47
CA GLU A 785 0.33 -29.61 -12.47
C GLU A 785 -0.67 -30.66 -13.01
N PRO A 786 -0.18 -31.75 -13.62
CA PRO A 786 -1.03 -32.82 -14.17
C PRO A 786 -1.93 -33.50 -13.14
N ASP A 787 -1.55 -33.39 -11.87
CA ASP A 787 -2.29 -33.85 -10.71
C ASP A 787 -3.64 -33.14 -10.50
N ILE A 788 -3.80 -31.92 -11.02
CA ILE A 788 -5.05 -31.14 -10.91
C ILE A 788 -5.66 -30.75 -12.26
N TRP A 789 -5.26 -31.37 -13.37
CA TRP A 789 -5.90 -31.13 -14.67
C TRP A 789 -7.42 -31.34 -14.65
N PHE A 790 -7.93 -32.23 -13.79
CA PHE A 790 -9.38 -32.46 -13.65
C PHE A 790 -10.14 -31.29 -13.01
N GLU A 791 -9.41 -30.37 -12.39
CA GLU A 791 -9.93 -29.12 -11.85
C GLU A 791 -9.61 -27.97 -12.81
N THR A 792 -8.32 -27.74 -13.08
CA THR A 792 -7.82 -26.61 -13.89
C THR A 792 -8.22 -26.74 -15.35
N HIS A 793 -8.07 -27.92 -15.96
CA HIS A 793 -8.36 -28.18 -17.37
C HIS A 793 -9.54 -29.15 -17.53
N ARG A 794 -10.55 -29.00 -16.68
CA ARG A 794 -11.74 -29.86 -16.66
C ARG A 794 -12.45 -29.96 -18.01
N ASP A 795 -12.32 -28.93 -18.86
CA ASP A 795 -12.87 -28.90 -20.21
C ASP A 795 -12.29 -29.96 -21.17
N VAL A 796 -11.08 -30.44 -20.89
CA VAL A 796 -10.38 -31.42 -21.76
C VAL A 796 -9.86 -32.64 -21.02
N ALA A 797 -9.69 -32.56 -19.70
CA ALA A 797 -9.17 -33.64 -18.86
C ALA A 797 -10.00 -33.80 -17.57
N PRO A 798 -11.33 -34.05 -17.63
CA PRO A 798 -12.24 -34.00 -16.47
C PRO A 798 -12.03 -35.11 -15.42
N THR A 799 -11.19 -36.11 -15.69
CA THR A 799 -10.90 -37.22 -14.78
C THR A 799 -9.45 -37.17 -14.36
N GLY A 800 -9.21 -37.28 -13.05
CA GLY A 800 -7.87 -37.41 -12.52
C GLY A 800 -7.19 -38.66 -13.09
N TRP A 801 -5.98 -38.51 -13.61
CA TRP A 801 -5.23 -39.62 -14.19
C TRP A 801 -4.82 -40.61 -13.11
N LYS A 802 -4.91 -41.91 -13.44
CA LYS A 802 -4.26 -42.92 -12.62
C LYS A 802 -2.75 -42.79 -12.81
N TYR A 803 -2.01 -43.14 -11.78
CA TYR A 803 -0.56 -43.06 -11.81
C TYR A 803 0.06 -43.81 -13.00
N ALA A 804 -0.41 -45.04 -13.30
CA ALA A 804 0.09 -45.82 -14.43
C ALA A 804 -0.15 -45.11 -15.78
N GLU A 805 -1.30 -44.45 -15.94
CA GLU A 805 -1.65 -43.72 -17.15
C GLU A 805 -0.73 -42.50 -17.33
N PHE A 806 -0.49 -41.74 -16.25
CA PHE A 806 0.41 -40.59 -16.28
C PHE A 806 1.89 -41.00 -16.46
N ARG A 807 2.32 -42.11 -15.85
CA ARG A 807 3.64 -42.71 -16.09
C ARG A 807 3.82 -43.03 -17.58
N ASP A 808 2.86 -43.73 -18.18
CA ASP A 808 2.94 -44.13 -19.58
C ASP A 808 2.88 -42.92 -20.53
N LEU A 809 2.12 -41.90 -20.17
CA LEU A 809 2.12 -40.59 -20.85
C LEU A 809 3.51 -39.93 -20.77
N SER A 810 4.11 -39.89 -19.59
CA SER A 810 5.45 -39.33 -19.38
C SER A 810 6.53 -40.10 -20.14
N PHE A 811 6.42 -41.43 -20.23
CA PHE A 811 7.32 -42.24 -21.05
C PHE A 811 7.20 -41.90 -22.54
N ARG A 812 5.98 -41.79 -23.06
CA ARG A 812 5.74 -41.46 -24.48
C ARG A 812 6.28 -40.08 -24.84
N TYR A 813 5.86 -39.05 -24.11
CA TYR A 813 6.28 -37.67 -24.37
C TYR A 813 7.78 -37.48 -24.13
N GLY A 814 8.30 -37.99 -23.01
CA GLY A 814 9.73 -37.91 -22.70
C GLY A 814 10.60 -38.57 -23.77
N ALA A 815 10.23 -39.77 -24.24
CA ALA A 815 10.96 -40.48 -25.29
C ALA A 815 10.90 -39.75 -26.64
N ALA A 816 9.73 -39.20 -27.01
CA ALA A 816 9.58 -38.42 -28.23
C ALA A 816 10.44 -37.14 -28.20
N VAL A 817 10.45 -36.43 -27.07
CA VAL A 817 11.31 -35.25 -26.87
C VAL A 817 12.79 -35.60 -26.93
N LYS A 818 13.23 -36.67 -26.24
CA LYS A 818 14.64 -37.13 -26.30
C LYS A 818 15.06 -37.63 -27.69
N THR A 819 14.10 -38.10 -28.50
CA THR A 819 14.35 -38.46 -29.90
C THR A 819 14.54 -37.21 -30.77
N ALA A 820 13.72 -36.17 -30.56
CA ALA A 820 13.84 -34.88 -31.24
C ALA A 820 15.14 -34.14 -30.83
N ASP A 821 15.45 -34.15 -29.55
CA ASP A 821 16.69 -33.62 -29.02
C ASP A 821 17.27 -34.45 -27.85
N PRO A 822 18.31 -35.26 -28.09
CA PRO A 822 18.96 -36.04 -27.03
C PRO A 822 19.60 -35.19 -25.92
N SER A 823 19.90 -33.90 -26.18
CA SER A 823 20.42 -32.98 -25.16
C SER A 823 19.35 -32.32 -24.29
N ALA A 824 18.07 -32.43 -24.65
CA ALA A 824 16.97 -31.86 -23.87
C ALA A 824 16.99 -32.42 -22.45
N ARG A 825 16.77 -31.56 -21.47
CA ARG A 825 16.71 -31.88 -20.04
C ARG A 825 15.28 -31.72 -19.55
N LEU A 826 14.71 -32.82 -19.08
CA LEU A 826 13.29 -32.92 -18.76
C LEU A 826 13.03 -32.69 -17.27
N PHE A 827 12.06 -31.82 -17.00
CA PHE A 827 11.52 -31.52 -15.68
C PHE A 827 10.16 -32.23 -15.56
N GLY A 828 9.99 -32.99 -14.47
CA GLY A 828 8.72 -33.65 -14.17
C GLY A 828 8.66 -34.17 -12.74
N PRO A 829 7.47 -34.54 -12.23
CA PRO A 829 6.16 -34.44 -12.88
C PRO A 829 5.49 -33.06 -12.79
N VAL A 830 6.12 -32.05 -12.18
CA VAL A 830 5.56 -30.68 -12.07
C VAL A 830 4.29 -30.62 -11.22
N VAL A 831 4.26 -31.37 -10.12
CA VAL A 831 3.06 -31.49 -9.25
C VAL A 831 2.78 -30.23 -8.42
N ASN A 832 1.50 -29.93 -8.18
CA ASN A 832 1.02 -28.69 -7.55
C ASN A 832 1.44 -28.50 -6.09
N GLY A 833 1.45 -29.57 -5.28
CA GLY A 833 1.67 -29.40 -3.84
C GLY A 833 1.67 -30.68 -3.01
N TRP A 834 1.75 -30.48 -1.68
CA TRP A 834 2.06 -31.53 -0.69
C TRP A 834 1.24 -32.81 -0.85
N THR A 835 -0.07 -32.70 -1.06
CA THR A 835 -0.98 -33.85 -1.26
C THR A 835 -0.48 -34.76 -2.39
N TYR A 836 -0.14 -34.17 -3.53
CA TYR A 836 0.22 -34.89 -4.75
C TYR A 836 1.68 -35.33 -4.80
N TYR A 837 2.44 -35.05 -3.74
CA TYR A 837 3.73 -35.71 -3.53
C TYR A 837 3.55 -37.17 -3.11
N TRP A 838 2.37 -37.52 -2.60
CA TRP A 838 2.05 -38.82 -2.00
C TRP A 838 0.93 -39.56 -2.73
N HIS A 839 0.01 -38.84 -3.35
CA HIS A 839 -1.20 -39.39 -3.95
C HIS A 839 -1.30 -39.05 -5.45
N GLY A 840 -1.89 -39.96 -6.23
CA GLY A 840 -2.18 -39.72 -7.65
C GLY A 840 -3.40 -38.83 -7.86
N ALA A 841 -3.53 -38.25 -9.05
CA ALA A 841 -4.63 -37.37 -9.43
C ALA A 841 -6.00 -38.03 -9.27
N TYR A 842 -6.13 -39.30 -9.67
CA TYR A 842 -7.37 -40.08 -9.55
C TYR A 842 -7.83 -40.26 -8.10
N ASP A 843 -6.88 -40.47 -7.18
CA ASP A 843 -7.17 -40.63 -5.76
C ASP A 843 -7.46 -39.29 -5.11
N GLY A 844 -6.74 -38.23 -5.53
CA GLY A 844 -7.01 -36.87 -5.12
C GLY A 844 -8.41 -36.39 -5.49
N GLN A 845 -8.86 -36.65 -6.71
CA GLN A 845 -10.22 -36.34 -7.16
C GLN A 845 -11.29 -37.03 -6.31
N ARG A 846 -11.04 -38.27 -5.86
CA ARG A 846 -11.97 -39.05 -5.03
C ARG A 846 -11.81 -38.80 -3.52
N GLN A 847 -10.79 -38.05 -3.12
CA GLN A 847 -10.37 -37.86 -1.73
C GLN A 847 -10.06 -39.20 -1.02
N ASP A 848 -9.48 -40.16 -1.74
CA ASP A 848 -9.16 -41.51 -1.27
C ASP A 848 -7.70 -41.59 -0.80
N TRP A 849 -7.46 -41.25 0.47
CA TRP A 849 -6.11 -41.06 1.03
C TRP A 849 -5.52 -42.31 1.70
N GLU A 850 -6.24 -43.44 1.73
CA GLU A 850 -5.86 -44.63 2.50
C GLU A 850 -4.76 -45.47 1.81
N THR A 851 -4.53 -45.28 0.52
CA THR A 851 -3.58 -46.06 -0.29
C THR A 851 -2.64 -45.15 -1.10
N PRO A 852 -1.44 -44.84 -0.59
CA PRO A 852 -0.42 -44.11 -1.35
C PRO A 852 0.03 -44.92 -2.56
N ASP A 853 0.06 -44.30 -3.75
CA ASP A 853 0.44 -44.96 -4.99
C ASP A 853 1.98 -45.03 -5.17
N ASP A 854 2.44 -45.97 -5.99
CA ASP A 854 3.86 -46.32 -6.12
C ASP A 854 4.65 -45.26 -6.93
N ARG A 855 5.95 -45.12 -6.63
CA ARG A 855 6.74 -43.90 -6.92
C ARG A 855 7.23 -43.77 -8.38
N ASN A 856 7.02 -42.60 -9.02
CA ASN A 856 7.48 -42.26 -10.40
C ASN A 856 8.98 -42.49 -10.65
N LEU A 857 9.82 -42.19 -9.66
CA LEU A 857 11.28 -42.27 -9.82
C LEU A 857 11.80 -43.68 -10.13
N GLN A 858 11.25 -44.72 -9.48
CA GLN A 858 11.69 -46.10 -9.73
C GLN A 858 11.32 -46.57 -11.13
N GLN A 859 10.12 -46.18 -11.59
CA GLN A 859 9.63 -46.51 -12.93
C GLN A 859 10.46 -45.80 -14.01
N MET A 860 10.79 -44.52 -13.80
CA MET A 860 11.67 -43.76 -14.69
C MET A 860 13.08 -44.33 -14.75
N ARG A 861 13.62 -44.81 -13.61
CA ARG A 861 14.90 -45.52 -13.58
C ARG A 861 14.85 -46.86 -14.31
N ALA A 862 13.79 -47.63 -14.12
CA ALA A 862 13.60 -48.90 -14.83
C ALA A 862 13.50 -48.68 -16.35
N TYR A 863 12.85 -47.60 -16.77
CA TYR A 863 12.84 -47.18 -18.17
C TYR A 863 14.25 -46.89 -18.69
N GLU A 864 15.05 -46.08 -18.00
CA GLU A 864 16.44 -45.78 -18.39
C GLU A 864 17.30 -47.03 -18.46
N GLN A 865 17.20 -47.93 -17.48
CA GLN A 865 17.95 -49.19 -17.48
C GLN A 865 17.59 -50.09 -18.67
N THR A 866 16.33 -50.05 -19.12
CA THR A 866 15.84 -50.87 -20.23
C THR A 866 16.18 -50.27 -21.59
N HIS A 867 16.09 -48.94 -21.73
CA HIS A 867 16.18 -48.26 -23.03
C HIS A 867 17.50 -47.48 -23.23
N GLY A 868 18.30 -47.30 -22.18
CA GLY A 868 19.53 -46.49 -22.21
C GLY A 868 19.29 -44.99 -22.32
N VAL A 869 18.07 -44.51 -22.07
CA VAL A 869 17.68 -43.09 -22.20
C VAL A 869 17.12 -42.58 -20.88
N ARG A 870 17.72 -41.50 -20.35
CA ARG A 870 17.22 -40.80 -19.17
C ARG A 870 16.04 -39.91 -19.56
N LEU A 871 14.85 -40.21 -19.03
CA LEU A 871 13.64 -39.41 -19.28
C LEU A 871 13.34 -38.34 -18.23
N LEU A 872 14.00 -38.39 -17.08
CA LEU A 872 13.81 -37.40 -16.01
C LEU A 872 15.17 -36.90 -15.54
N ASP A 873 15.47 -35.64 -15.87
CA ASP A 873 16.70 -34.97 -15.49
C ASP A 873 16.52 -34.18 -14.20
N TYR A 874 15.36 -33.55 -14.02
CA TYR A 874 14.97 -32.80 -12.83
C TYR A 874 13.65 -33.35 -12.26
N LEU A 875 13.70 -33.85 -11.03
CA LEU A 875 12.52 -34.03 -10.19
C LEU A 875 12.04 -32.65 -9.76
N THR A 876 10.89 -32.23 -10.27
CA THR A 876 10.32 -30.92 -9.96
C THR A 876 8.95 -31.01 -9.31
N VAL A 877 8.73 -30.10 -8.36
CA VAL A 877 7.47 -29.89 -7.66
C VAL A 877 7.21 -28.39 -7.53
N HIS A 878 5.96 -28.00 -7.32
CA HIS A 878 5.60 -26.67 -6.84
C HIS A 878 5.43 -26.70 -5.34
N PHE A 879 5.80 -25.62 -4.65
CA PHE A 879 5.65 -25.53 -3.19
C PHE A 879 5.17 -24.15 -2.76
N TYR A 880 4.00 -24.15 -2.13
CA TYR A 880 3.36 -22.96 -1.57
C TYR A 880 3.13 -23.18 -0.07
N PRO A 881 3.61 -22.27 0.81
CA PRO A 881 3.39 -22.40 2.24
C PRO A 881 1.91 -22.26 2.58
N GLN A 882 1.44 -23.14 3.46
CA GLN A 882 0.02 -23.27 3.79
C GLN A 882 -0.40 -22.28 4.89
N ASN A 883 -1.65 -22.41 5.37
CA ASN A 883 -2.22 -21.57 6.43
C ASN A 883 -2.21 -20.05 6.08
N GLY A 884 -2.54 -19.76 4.82
CA GLY A 884 -2.72 -18.39 4.33
C GLY A 884 -1.44 -17.58 4.16
N VAL A 885 -0.26 -18.20 4.06
CA VAL A 885 1.01 -17.48 3.81
C VAL A 885 1.26 -17.25 2.32
N SER A 886 0.99 -18.27 1.50
CA SER A 886 1.28 -18.27 0.07
C SER A 886 0.54 -17.17 -0.68
N GLN A 887 1.26 -16.42 -1.51
CA GLN A 887 0.70 -15.42 -2.45
C GLN A 887 -0.20 -14.35 -1.81
N THR A 888 -0.20 -14.22 -0.48
CA THR A 888 -0.93 -13.17 0.22
C THR A 888 -0.06 -11.93 0.41
N LEU A 889 -0.69 -10.84 0.82
CA LEU A 889 0.02 -9.69 1.35
C LEU A 889 0.77 -10.03 2.65
N ALA A 890 1.61 -9.12 3.12
CA ALA A 890 2.22 -9.17 4.43
C ALA A 890 1.14 -9.11 5.51
N ASP A 891 0.15 -8.25 5.30
CA ASP A 891 -1.06 -8.04 6.12
C ASP A 891 -0.79 -7.90 7.62
N ASN A 892 -0.96 -8.95 8.41
CA ASN A 892 -0.99 -8.91 9.87
C ASN A 892 0.26 -9.56 10.48
N ALA A 893 0.61 -9.11 11.68
CA ALA A 893 1.82 -9.54 12.38
C ALA A 893 1.92 -11.07 12.60
N ALA A 894 0.81 -11.76 12.83
CA ALA A 894 0.83 -13.21 13.03
C ALA A 894 1.24 -13.96 11.76
N ARG A 895 0.70 -13.53 10.60
CA ARG A 895 1.07 -14.08 9.29
C ARG A 895 2.47 -13.67 8.88
N GLN A 896 2.89 -12.43 9.13
CA GLN A 896 4.27 -11.98 8.89
C GLN A 896 5.28 -12.81 9.67
N ALA A 897 4.99 -13.07 10.95
CA ALA A 897 5.82 -13.96 11.76
C ALA A 897 5.79 -15.40 11.23
N LEU A 898 4.65 -15.87 10.71
CA LEU A 898 4.52 -17.23 10.17
C LEU A 898 5.31 -17.38 8.87
N ARG A 899 5.27 -16.36 8.02
CA ARG A 899 6.05 -16.28 6.78
C ARG A 899 7.54 -16.47 7.03
N LEU A 900 8.10 -15.76 8.02
CA LEU A 900 9.53 -15.83 8.35
C LEU A 900 9.96 -17.18 8.98
N ARG A 901 9.08 -17.84 9.74
CA ARG A 901 9.42 -19.13 10.38
C ARG A 901 9.11 -20.35 9.51
N SER A 902 8.12 -20.25 8.62
CA SER A 902 7.70 -21.36 7.74
C SER A 902 8.70 -21.66 6.61
N THR A 903 9.64 -20.77 6.31
CA THR A 903 10.79 -21.08 5.42
C THR A 903 11.57 -22.32 5.87
N ARG A 904 11.51 -22.65 7.16
CA ARG A 904 12.07 -23.87 7.76
C ARG A 904 11.48 -25.15 7.17
N ALA A 905 10.26 -25.13 6.62
CA ALA A 905 9.66 -26.27 5.92
C ALA A 905 10.54 -26.78 4.77
N LEU A 906 11.39 -25.94 4.19
CA LEU A 906 12.31 -26.32 3.12
C LEU A 906 13.46 -27.23 3.57
N TRP A 907 13.86 -27.22 4.85
CA TRP A 907 15.11 -27.84 5.28
C TRP A 907 15.14 -28.43 6.70
N ASP A 908 14.37 -27.87 7.63
CA ASP A 908 14.57 -28.12 9.06
C ASP A 908 13.86 -29.42 9.50
N PRO A 909 14.59 -30.45 9.96
CA PRO A 909 13.99 -31.68 10.43
C PRO A 909 13.27 -31.56 11.77
N ALA A 910 13.37 -30.41 12.45
CA ALA A 910 12.69 -30.13 13.72
C ALA A 910 11.50 -29.16 13.57
N TYR A 911 11.21 -28.66 12.36
CA TYR A 911 10.04 -27.83 12.10
C TYR A 911 8.84 -28.69 11.72
N VAL A 912 7.79 -28.61 12.53
CA VAL A 912 6.46 -29.12 12.20
C VAL A 912 5.71 -27.99 11.50
N ASP A 913 5.21 -28.26 10.30
CA ASP A 913 4.50 -27.25 9.50
C ASP A 913 3.23 -26.77 10.21
N GLU A 914 3.06 -25.46 10.37
CA GLU A 914 1.94 -24.86 11.12
C GLU A 914 0.67 -24.75 10.26
N SER A 915 0.24 -25.87 9.67
CA SER A 915 -0.93 -25.97 8.81
C SER A 915 -1.63 -27.33 8.90
N TRP A 916 -2.57 -27.59 8.00
CA TRP A 916 -3.22 -28.90 7.84
C TRP A 916 -2.18 -30.03 7.60
N ILE A 917 -0.99 -29.72 7.07
CA ILE A 917 0.11 -30.68 6.90
C ILE A 917 0.54 -31.31 8.23
N ALA A 918 0.46 -30.59 9.36
CA ALA A 918 0.74 -31.15 10.69
C ALA A 918 -0.11 -32.37 11.03
N GLN A 919 -1.36 -32.35 10.57
CA GLN A 919 -2.39 -33.30 10.97
C GLN A 919 -2.56 -34.43 9.94
N ALA A 920 -2.37 -34.11 8.66
CA ALA A 920 -2.60 -35.05 7.55
C ALA A 920 -1.30 -35.52 6.86
N GLY A 921 -0.15 -34.92 7.18
CA GLY A 921 1.12 -35.23 6.54
C GLY A 921 1.88 -36.40 7.18
N PRO A 922 2.66 -37.16 6.39
CA PRO A 922 3.57 -38.16 6.95
C PRO A 922 4.65 -37.52 7.85
N ASP A 923 5.34 -38.33 8.63
CA ASP A 923 6.40 -37.92 9.57
C ASP A 923 5.94 -36.85 10.58
N GLY A 924 4.66 -36.84 10.96
CA GLY A 924 4.11 -35.91 11.96
C GLY A 924 4.14 -34.44 11.51
N GLY A 925 3.99 -34.18 10.21
CA GLY A 925 3.97 -32.82 9.67
C GLY A 925 5.33 -32.20 9.37
N ILE A 926 6.41 -32.97 9.47
CA ILE A 926 7.77 -32.49 9.19
C ILE A 926 8.02 -32.54 7.68
N VAL A 927 7.98 -31.37 7.03
CA VAL A 927 8.13 -31.25 5.56
C VAL A 927 9.56 -31.54 5.10
N LYS A 928 10.54 -30.75 5.57
CA LYS A 928 11.99 -30.83 5.21
C LYS A 928 12.21 -31.05 3.70
N LEU A 929 11.57 -30.21 2.88
CA LEU A 929 11.30 -30.49 1.47
C LEU A 929 12.55 -30.86 0.66
N ILE A 930 13.59 -30.02 0.68
CA ILE A 930 14.77 -30.23 -0.18
C ILE A 930 15.53 -31.50 0.27
N PRO A 931 15.83 -31.71 1.57
CA PRO A 931 16.35 -32.99 2.05
C PRO A 931 15.48 -34.21 1.69
N ARG A 932 14.15 -34.08 1.75
CA ARG A 932 13.20 -35.15 1.42
C ARG A 932 13.28 -35.53 -0.06
N LEU A 933 13.20 -34.55 -0.96
CA LEU A 933 13.31 -34.76 -2.40
C LEU A 933 14.68 -35.33 -2.78
N ARG A 934 15.76 -34.85 -2.14
CA ARG A 934 17.12 -35.39 -2.35
C ARG A 934 17.19 -36.86 -1.95
N ALA A 935 16.68 -37.21 -0.76
CA ALA A 935 16.64 -38.59 -0.30
C ALA A 935 15.83 -39.50 -1.23
N TRP A 936 14.74 -38.98 -1.83
CA TRP A 936 13.97 -39.74 -2.83
C TRP A 936 14.74 -39.94 -4.13
N ALA A 937 15.35 -38.90 -4.66
CA ALA A 937 16.17 -38.99 -5.87
C ALA A 937 17.33 -39.97 -5.66
N ASP A 938 18.09 -39.84 -4.58
CA ASP A 938 19.25 -40.69 -4.28
C ASP A 938 18.86 -42.16 -4.06
N ALA A 939 17.70 -42.43 -3.45
CA ALA A 939 17.23 -43.79 -3.23
C ALA A 939 16.69 -44.44 -4.52
N HIS A 940 15.91 -43.70 -5.30
CA HIS A 940 15.05 -44.28 -6.34
C HIS A 940 15.53 -44.00 -7.76
N TYR A 941 16.18 -42.87 -8.00
CA TYR A 941 16.72 -42.50 -9.30
C TYR A 941 18.00 -41.64 -9.18
N PRO A 942 19.14 -42.23 -8.76
CA PRO A 942 20.37 -41.48 -8.49
C PRO A 942 20.82 -40.62 -9.68
N GLY A 943 21.35 -39.44 -9.38
CA GLY A 943 21.79 -38.46 -10.39
C GLY A 943 20.69 -37.53 -10.90
N THR A 944 19.43 -37.73 -10.50
CA THR A 944 18.33 -36.81 -10.80
C THR A 944 18.47 -35.53 -9.98
N LYS A 945 18.38 -34.39 -10.66
CA LYS A 945 18.44 -33.05 -10.06
C LYS A 945 17.10 -32.67 -9.44
N LEU A 946 17.09 -31.63 -8.61
CA LEU A 946 15.88 -31.16 -7.92
C LEU A 946 15.51 -29.75 -8.36
N ALA A 947 14.22 -29.52 -8.60
CA ALA A 947 13.71 -28.19 -8.91
C ALA A 947 12.44 -27.83 -8.14
N LEU A 948 12.30 -26.54 -7.82
CA LEU A 948 11.05 -25.92 -7.37
C LEU A 948 10.61 -24.93 -8.44
N THR A 949 9.89 -25.41 -9.46
CA THR A 949 9.53 -24.59 -10.63
C THR A 949 8.45 -23.56 -10.36
N GLU A 950 7.77 -23.67 -9.22
CA GLU A 950 6.98 -22.59 -8.63
C GLU A 950 7.08 -22.62 -7.11
N TYR A 951 7.21 -21.43 -6.54
CA TYR A 951 7.05 -21.17 -5.12
C TYR A 951 6.72 -19.69 -4.93
N ASN A 952 6.02 -19.34 -3.85
CA ASN A 952 5.85 -17.94 -3.42
C ASN A 952 5.42 -17.88 -1.94
N TRP A 953 6.20 -17.21 -1.09
CA TRP A 953 5.88 -17.06 0.33
C TRP A 953 4.96 -15.86 0.66
N GLY A 954 4.53 -15.07 -0.33
CA GLY A 954 3.73 -13.87 -0.12
C GLY A 954 4.53 -12.70 0.46
N GLY A 955 3.85 -11.57 0.71
CA GLY A 955 4.40 -10.37 1.36
C GLY A 955 5.54 -9.67 0.62
N LEU A 956 5.74 -9.95 -0.68
CA LEU A 956 6.85 -9.41 -1.47
C LEU A 956 6.74 -7.88 -1.66
N GLU A 957 5.57 -7.29 -1.46
CA GLU A 957 5.35 -5.85 -1.41
C GLU A 957 5.90 -5.19 -0.13
N ASP A 958 6.32 -5.99 0.84
CA ASP A 958 6.80 -5.55 2.15
C ASP A 958 8.20 -6.12 2.46
N ILE A 959 8.92 -5.48 3.38
CA ILE A 959 10.21 -5.98 3.86
C ILE A 959 10.10 -7.41 4.42
N ASN A 960 8.96 -7.79 5.01
CA ASN A 960 8.71 -9.13 5.53
C ASN A 960 8.88 -10.22 4.46
N GLY A 961 8.30 -10.03 3.28
CA GLY A 961 8.48 -10.97 2.17
C GLY A 961 9.87 -10.90 1.56
N ALA A 962 10.52 -9.73 1.56
CA ALA A 962 11.92 -9.61 1.13
C ALA A 962 12.87 -10.40 2.03
N LEU A 963 12.69 -10.35 3.36
CA LEU A 963 13.47 -11.13 4.33
C LEU A 963 13.25 -12.64 4.12
N ALA A 964 12.00 -13.07 3.95
CA ALA A 964 11.67 -14.46 3.67
C ALA A 964 12.29 -14.92 2.34
N GLN A 965 12.19 -14.11 1.28
CA GLN A 965 12.74 -14.43 -0.03
C GLN A 965 14.27 -14.52 -0.01
N ALA A 966 14.95 -13.60 0.66
CA ALA A 966 16.41 -13.64 0.80
C ALA A 966 16.88 -14.86 1.62
N GLU A 967 16.09 -15.26 2.61
CA GLU A 967 16.35 -16.48 3.38
C GLU A 967 16.16 -17.73 2.50
N ILE A 968 15.09 -17.78 1.69
CA ILE A 968 14.80 -18.88 0.77
C ILE A 968 15.93 -19.08 -0.24
N LEU A 969 16.44 -18.00 -0.87
CA LEU A 969 17.58 -18.07 -1.80
C LEU A 969 18.85 -18.64 -1.12
N GLY A 970 19.09 -18.23 0.12
CA GLY A 970 20.18 -18.77 0.95
C GLY A 970 19.99 -20.25 1.27
N ILE A 971 18.76 -20.67 1.62
CA ILE A 971 18.40 -22.07 1.86
C ILE A 971 18.59 -22.89 0.59
N PHE A 972 18.17 -22.42 -0.58
CA PHE A 972 18.34 -23.15 -1.84
C PHE A 972 19.81 -23.43 -2.14
N GLY A 973 20.67 -22.42 -2.02
CA GLY A 973 22.12 -22.59 -2.22
C GLY A 973 22.76 -23.50 -1.18
N ARG A 974 22.33 -23.37 0.09
CA ARG A 974 22.82 -24.23 1.18
C ARG A 974 22.31 -25.65 1.06
N GLU A 975 21.07 -25.93 0.70
CA GLU A 975 20.55 -27.30 0.64
C GLU A 975 20.89 -28.01 -0.69
N GLY A 976 21.52 -27.29 -1.63
CA GLY A 976 21.92 -27.85 -2.92
C GLY A 976 20.71 -28.14 -3.82
N LEU A 977 19.76 -27.21 -3.88
CA LEU A 977 18.72 -27.22 -4.91
C LEU A 977 19.33 -26.91 -6.29
N ASP A 978 18.85 -27.58 -7.34
CA ASP A 978 19.47 -27.44 -8.67
C ASP A 978 18.80 -26.38 -9.54
N ALA A 979 17.52 -26.07 -9.34
CA ALA A 979 16.81 -24.98 -10.02
C ALA A 979 15.59 -24.52 -9.21
N ALA A 980 15.20 -23.26 -9.36
CA ALA A 980 13.96 -22.75 -8.80
C ALA A 980 13.44 -21.58 -9.64
N ALA A 981 12.12 -21.37 -9.65
CA ALA A 981 11.52 -20.20 -10.25
C ALA A 981 10.41 -19.64 -9.34
N LEU A 982 10.57 -18.40 -8.88
CA LEU A 982 9.53 -17.71 -8.10
C LEU A 982 8.32 -17.47 -9.00
N TRP A 983 7.12 -17.79 -8.50
CA TRP A 983 5.87 -17.39 -9.13
C TRP A 983 5.53 -15.96 -8.69
N ASN A 984 6.07 -14.98 -9.42
CA ASN A 984 6.03 -13.56 -9.06
C ASN A 984 4.83 -12.80 -9.69
N TYR A 985 3.71 -13.50 -9.88
CA TYR A 985 2.51 -12.96 -10.54
C TYR A 985 2.01 -11.69 -9.83
N PRO A 986 1.55 -10.65 -10.56
CA PRO A 986 1.26 -9.34 -9.99
C PRO A 986 -0.04 -9.29 -9.19
N THR A 987 -0.77 -10.39 -9.04
CA THR A 987 -2.02 -10.42 -8.28
C THR A 987 -1.78 -11.02 -6.90
N ARG A 988 -2.30 -10.37 -5.86
CA ARG A 988 -2.22 -10.83 -4.48
C ARG A 988 -3.59 -10.92 -3.87
N ARG A 989 -3.78 -11.85 -2.94
CA ARG A 989 -5.03 -11.92 -2.18
C ARG A 989 -4.88 -11.21 -0.85
N ASN A 990 -5.84 -10.34 -0.54
CA ASN A 990 -5.99 -9.78 0.81
C ASN A 990 -6.71 -10.78 1.74
N ASN A 991 -6.95 -10.39 3.00
CA ASN A 991 -7.64 -11.23 3.99
C ASN A 991 -9.09 -11.58 3.63
N ALA A 992 -9.73 -10.78 2.78
CA ALA A 992 -11.07 -11.02 2.27
C ALA A 992 -11.07 -11.92 1.01
N GLY A 993 -9.89 -12.33 0.52
CA GLY A 993 -9.73 -13.13 -0.70
C GLY A 993 -9.77 -12.31 -1.99
N GLU A 994 -9.83 -10.98 -1.90
CA GLU A 994 -9.88 -10.05 -3.03
C GLU A 994 -8.51 -9.92 -3.69
N GLU A 995 -8.53 -9.82 -5.02
CA GLU A 995 -7.35 -9.75 -5.86
C GLU A 995 -6.85 -8.31 -6.01
N ILE A 996 -5.63 -8.03 -5.54
CA ILE A 996 -4.93 -6.75 -5.70
C ILE A 996 -3.85 -6.90 -6.75
N LYS A 997 -3.90 -6.08 -7.80
CA LYS A 997 -2.89 -6.07 -8.87
C LYS A 997 -1.80 -5.05 -8.57
N TYR A 998 -0.54 -5.48 -8.55
CA TYR A 998 0.64 -4.64 -8.62
C TYR A 998 1.09 -4.58 -10.07
N ASP A 999 1.50 -3.44 -10.60
CA ASP A 999 1.88 -3.41 -12.02
C ASP A 999 3.22 -4.12 -12.29
N ILE A 1000 4.10 -4.25 -11.28
CA ILE A 1000 5.52 -4.53 -11.50
C ILE A 1000 6.19 -5.26 -10.31
N PHE A 1001 6.76 -6.46 -10.49
CA PHE A 1001 7.52 -7.16 -9.43
C PHE A 1001 8.86 -6.49 -9.12
N GLU A 1002 9.58 -6.00 -10.13
CA GLU A 1002 10.93 -5.45 -9.99
C GLU A 1002 11.04 -4.18 -9.12
N THR A 1003 9.91 -3.54 -8.81
CA THR A 1003 9.83 -2.38 -7.89
C THR A 1003 9.49 -2.78 -6.46
N LEU A 1004 9.09 -4.03 -6.22
CA LEU A 1004 8.69 -4.49 -4.89
C LEU A 1004 9.90 -4.87 -4.03
N PRO A 1005 9.80 -4.76 -2.69
CA PRO A 1005 10.84 -5.23 -1.77
C PRO A 1005 11.36 -6.65 -2.03
N GLY A 1006 10.48 -7.57 -2.44
CA GLY A 1006 10.87 -8.94 -2.79
C GLY A 1006 11.89 -9.05 -3.93
N ALA A 1007 11.94 -8.08 -4.86
CA ALA A 1007 12.94 -8.04 -5.92
C ALA A 1007 14.34 -7.70 -5.37
N TYR A 1008 14.44 -6.95 -4.28
CA TYR A 1008 15.72 -6.63 -3.64
C TYR A 1008 16.38 -7.84 -2.99
N ALA A 1009 15.60 -8.87 -2.62
CA ALA A 1009 16.18 -10.16 -2.25
C ALA A 1009 16.99 -10.76 -3.40
N PHE A 1010 16.54 -10.65 -4.66
CA PHE A 1010 17.32 -11.11 -5.81
C PHE A 1010 18.52 -10.19 -6.07
N ARG A 1011 18.34 -8.87 -6.01
CA ARG A 1011 19.44 -7.90 -6.19
C ARG A 1011 20.56 -8.15 -5.18
N ILE A 1012 20.27 -8.42 -3.91
CA ILE A 1012 21.30 -8.75 -2.91
C ILE A 1012 22.14 -9.98 -3.32
N TYR A 1013 21.57 -11.00 -3.95
CA TYR A 1013 22.34 -12.17 -4.38
C TYR A 1013 22.99 -12.02 -5.76
N ARG A 1014 22.49 -11.12 -6.61
CA ARG A 1014 22.80 -11.14 -8.04
C ARG A 1014 23.35 -9.84 -8.62
N ASN A 1015 23.10 -8.72 -7.94
CA ASN A 1015 23.51 -7.38 -8.37
C ASN A 1015 23.55 -6.42 -7.16
N TYR A 1016 24.27 -6.78 -6.09
CA TYR A 1016 24.16 -6.05 -4.82
C TYR A 1016 24.79 -4.65 -4.85
N ASP A 1017 25.64 -4.37 -5.83
CA ASP A 1017 26.34 -3.11 -6.02
C ASP A 1017 25.82 -2.29 -7.20
N GLY A 1018 24.77 -2.78 -7.89
CA GLY A 1018 24.25 -2.17 -9.11
C GLY A 1018 25.17 -2.30 -10.33
N GLN A 1019 26.29 -3.01 -10.23
CA GLN A 1019 27.29 -3.19 -11.29
C GLN A 1019 27.49 -4.66 -11.69
N GLY A 1020 26.60 -5.54 -11.24
CA GLY A 1020 26.56 -6.96 -11.59
C GLY A 1020 27.34 -7.86 -10.63
N ALA A 1021 27.77 -7.37 -9.47
CA ALA A 1021 28.45 -8.23 -8.49
C ALA A 1021 27.45 -9.19 -7.80
N LYS A 1022 27.92 -10.44 -7.63
CA LYS A 1022 27.08 -11.58 -7.24
C LYS A 1022 27.54 -12.23 -5.94
N PHE A 1023 26.62 -12.88 -5.25
CA PHE A 1023 26.97 -13.81 -4.20
C PHE A 1023 27.82 -14.96 -4.74
N GLY A 1024 28.71 -15.52 -3.91
CA GLY A 1024 29.62 -16.59 -4.31
C GLY A 1024 28.90 -17.86 -4.76
N GLU A 1025 29.55 -18.61 -5.64
CA GLU A 1025 29.02 -19.84 -6.22
C GLU A 1025 29.43 -21.12 -5.47
N THR A 1026 30.30 -21.02 -4.46
CA THR A 1026 30.64 -22.16 -3.58
C THR A 1026 30.13 -21.91 -2.17
N SER A 1027 28.96 -22.47 -1.82
CA SER A 1027 28.43 -22.41 -0.45
C SER A 1027 29.42 -23.03 0.53
N VAL A 1028 29.60 -22.42 1.70
CA VAL A 1028 30.41 -22.92 2.82
C VAL A 1028 29.57 -22.99 4.09
N ARG A 1029 30.09 -23.61 5.15
CA ARG A 1029 29.38 -23.72 6.42
C ARG A 1029 29.25 -22.34 7.07
N ALA A 1030 28.00 -21.90 7.27
CA ALA A 1030 27.64 -20.75 8.11
C ALA A 1030 26.60 -21.19 9.15
N ALA A 1031 26.71 -20.67 10.37
CA ALA A 1031 25.81 -20.98 11.47
C ALA A 1031 25.51 -19.73 12.29
N SER A 1032 24.26 -19.63 12.74
CA SER A 1032 23.80 -18.66 13.74
C SER A 1032 23.43 -19.39 15.02
N SER A 1033 23.71 -18.80 16.18
CA SER A 1033 23.22 -19.33 17.46
C SER A 1033 21.70 -19.20 17.63
N ASP A 1034 21.06 -18.33 16.85
CA ASP A 1034 19.59 -18.19 16.81
C ASP A 1034 19.14 -17.84 15.38
N GLN A 1035 18.99 -18.86 14.54
CA GLN A 1035 18.58 -18.71 13.14
C GLN A 1035 17.11 -18.24 12.99
N ALA A 1036 16.30 -18.33 14.04
CA ALA A 1036 14.94 -17.81 14.02
C ALA A 1036 14.94 -16.27 14.05
N LYS A 1037 15.91 -15.65 14.72
CA LYS A 1037 16.09 -14.19 14.75
C LYS A 1037 17.03 -13.67 13.68
N VAL A 1038 18.21 -14.28 13.52
CA VAL A 1038 19.22 -13.85 12.55
C VAL A 1038 19.73 -15.06 11.78
N SER A 1039 19.46 -15.11 10.47
CA SER A 1039 20.02 -16.14 9.60
C SER A 1039 21.26 -15.65 8.86
N ILE A 1040 22.17 -16.57 8.53
CA ILE A 1040 23.40 -16.29 7.80
C ILE A 1040 23.64 -17.36 6.74
N TYR A 1041 24.00 -16.93 5.54
CA TYR A 1041 24.42 -17.77 4.42
C TYR A 1041 25.76 -17.26 3.90
N ALA A 1042 26.69 -18.17 3.60
CA ALA A 1042 28.04 -17.83 3.18
C ALA A 1042 28.43 -18.62 1.93
N ALA A 1043 29.10 -17.95 1.00
CA ALA A 1043 29.70 -18.58 -0.15
C ALA A 1043 31.00 -17.90 -0.56
N GLN A 1044 31.95 -18.69 -1.03
CA GLN A 1044 33.18 -18.20 -1.63
C GLN A 1044 32.97 -17.98 -3.13
N ARG A 1045 33.49 -16.86 -3.63
CA ARG A 1045 33.51 -16.52 -5.05
C ARG A 1045 34.74 -17.11 -5.74
N SER A 1046 34.56 -17.58 -6.97
CA SER A 1046 35.64 -18.17 -7.78
C SER A 1046 36.45 -17.14 -8.53
N ASP A 1047 35.88 -15.96 -8.81
CA ASP A 1047 36.51 -14.92 -9.64
C ASP A 1047 37.62 -14.16 -8.89
N ASP A 1048 37.40 -13.83 -7.63
CA ASP A 1048 38.33 -13.06 -6.80
C ASP A 1048 38.71 -13.75 -5.48
N GLY A 1049 38.13 -14.93 -5.21
CA GLY A 1049 38.39 -15.70 -3.98
C GLY A 1049 37.70 -15.16 -2.73
N SER A 1050 36.98 -14.04 -2.82
CA SER A 1050 36.34 -13.36 -1.68
C SER A 1050 35.26 -14.22 -1.06
N LEU A 1051 35.04 -14.02 0.23
CA LEU A 1051 33.92 -14.60 0.96
C LEU A 1051 32.76 -13.60 0.99
N THR A 1052 31.60 -14.00 0.48
CA THR A 1052 30.36 -13.21 0.58
C THR A 1052 29.44 -13.84 1.61
N LEU A 1053 28.86 -13.00 2.46
CA LEU A 1053 27.91 -13.37 3.50
C LEU A 1053 26.60 -12.61 3.28
N VAL A 1054 25.46 -13.29 3.38
CA VAL A 1054 24.15 -12.65 3.50
C VAL A 1054 23.64 -12.91 4.90
N ILE A 1055 23.42 -11.84 5.67
CA ILE A 1055 22.98 -11.84 7.07
C ILE A 1055 21.62 -11.16 7.14
N ILE A 1056 20.62 -11.85 7.69
CA ILE A 1056 19.23 -11.42 7.65
C ILE A 1056 18.73 -11.28 9.09
N ASN A 1057 18.47 -10.07 9.56
CA ASN A 1057 17.80 -9.84 10.84
C ASN A 1057 16.28 -9.82 10.62
N LYS A 1058 15.62 -10.84 11.15
CA LYS A 1058 14.17 -11.08 11.05
C LYS A 1058 13.39 -10.57 12.27
N SER A 1059 14.09 -9.94 13.22
CA SER A 1059 13.45 -9.38 14.41
C SER A 1059 13.03 -7.93 14.20
N GLY A 1060 12.03 -7.49 14.97
CA GLY A 1060 11.56 -6.10 14.98
C GLY A 1060 12.51 -5.12 15.70
N GLY A 1061 13.70 -5.57 16.13
CA GLY A 1061 14.69 -4.73 16.80
C GLY A 1061 16.10 -4.92 16.23
N PRO A 1062 17.02 -3.98 16.46
CA PRO A 1062 18.42 -4.18 16.12
C PRO A 1062 19.02 -5.32 16.95
N LEU A 1063 19.90 -6.12 16.35
CA LEU A 1063 20.63 -7.19 17.03
C LEU A 1063 22.12 -7.07 16.75
N THR A 1064 22.92 -7.14 17.81
CA THR A 1064 24.38 -7.12 17.73
C THR A 1064 24.88 -8.55 17.64
N ALA A 1065 25.61 -8.87 16.56
CA ALA A 1065 26.17 -10.21 16.39
C ALA A 1065 27.70 -10.19 16.36
N ASN A 1066 28.30 -11.16 17.06
CA ASN A 1066 29.72 -11.46 16.97
C ASN A 1066 29.96 -12.48 15.86
N LEU A 1067 30.58 -12.05 14.77
CA LEU A 1067 30.91 -12.89 13.62
C LEU A 1067 32.34 -13.42 13.73
N SER A 1068 32.49 -14.75 13.65
CA SER A 1068 33.77 -15.45 13.57
C SER A 1068 33.92 -16.17 12.22
N ILE A 1069 35.12 -16.13 11.67
CA ILE A 1069 35.48 -16.65 10.34
C ILE A 1069 36.73 -17.51 10.50
N SER A 1070 36.69 -18.72 9.99
CA SER A 1070 37.79 -19.67 10.07
C SER A 1070 38.19 -20.19 8.69
N ASN A 1071 39.45 -20.60 8.57
CA ASN A 1071 40.02 -21.22 7.38
C ASN A 1071 40.02 -20.32 6.13
N LEU A 1072 40.18 -19.00 6.30
CA LEU A 1072 40.44 -18.03 5.24
C LEU A 1072 41.25 -16.84 5.77
N SER A 1073 42.28 -16.42 5.04
CA SER A 1073 43.00 -15.17 5.30
C SER A 1073 42.28 -14.02 4.59
N ILE A 1074 41.58 -13.21 5.37
CA ILE A 1074 40.74 -12.09 4.91
C ILE A 1074 41.46 -10.75 5.08
N SER A 1075 41.10 -9.79 4.23
CA SER A 1075 41.50 -8.39 4.38
C SER A 1075 41.07 -7.82 5.74
N ASN A 1076 41.71 -6.74 6.17
CA ASN A 1076 41.35 -6.00 7.38
C ASN A 1076 40.10 -5.11 7.20
N GLN A 1077 39.50 -5.10 6.01
CA GLN A 1077 38.27 -4.38 5.70
C GLN A 1077 37.28 -5.28 4.95
N ALA A 1078 36.01 -5.16 5.32
CA ALA A 1078 34.89 -5.83 4.65
C ALA A 1078 33.94 -4.79 4.05
N GLU A 1079 33.56 -4.98 2.79
CA GLU A 1079 32.57 -4.12 2.14
C GLU A 1079 31.16 -4.51 2.61
N VAL A 1080 30.31 -3.52 2.89
CA VAL A 1080 28.98 -3.76 3.46
C VAL A 1080 27.91 -3.14 2.59
N TYR A 1081 26.93 -3.95 2.20
CA TYR A 1081 25.76 -3.56 1.42
C TYR A 1081 24.51 -3.92 2.22
N ARG A 1082 23.53 -3.02 2.31
CA ARG A 1082 22.35 -3.23 3.14
C ARG A 1082 21.07 -2.82 2.45
N TYR A 1083 20.08 -3.69 2.54
CA TYR A 1083 18.69 -3.42 2.24
C TYR A 1083 17.87 -3.49 3.54
N SER A 1084 17.05 -2.49 3.84
CA SER A 1084 16.26 -2.44 5.07
C SER A 1084 15.11 -1.44 4.97
N GLN A 1085 14.28 -1.34 6.01
CA GLN A 1085 13.22 -0.34 6.12
C GLN A 1085 13.71 1.13 6.07
N VAL A 1086 15.01 1.37 6.18
CA VAL A 1086 15.60 2.71 6.01
C VAL A 1086 15.43 3.19 4.57
N ASP A 1087 15.54 2.27 3.61
CA ASP A 1087 15.39 2.55 2.19
C ASP A 1087 14.94 1.28 1.47
N LEU A 1088 13.63 1.23 1.19
CA LEU A 1088 13.02 0.10 0.49
C LEU A 1088 13.24 0.15 -1.03
N ASN A 1089 13.87 1.21 -1.53
CA ASN A 1089 14.07 1.47 -2.96
C ASN A 1089 15.55 1.35 -3.37
N ALA A 1090 16.47 1.05 -2.46
CA ALA A 1090 17.87 0.87 -2.82
C ALA A 1090 18.62 -0.06 -1.86
N ILE A 1091 19.66 -0.71 -2.39
CA ILE A 1091 20.71 -1.33 -1.58
C ILE A 1091 21.76 -0.26 -1.30
N GLN A 1092 21.97 0.04 -0.02
CA GLN A 1092 22.93 1.04 0.41
C GLN A 1092 24.33 0.43 0.56
N ARG A 1093 25.34 1.03 -0.09
CA ARG A 1093 26.76 0.79 0.22
C ARG A 1093 27.11 1.57 1.48
N LEU A 1094 27.43 0.85 2.56
CA LEU A 1094 27.84 1.43 3.83
C LEU A 1094 29.38 1.56 3.91
N PRO A 1095 29.91 2.34 4.87
CA PRO A 1095 31.34 2.35 5.15
C PRO A 1095 31.87 0.94 5.41
N ASP A 1096 33.11 0.69 4.97
CA ASP A 1096 33.73 -0.62 5.14
C ASP A 1096 33.88 -0.95 6.62
N GLN A 1097 33.51 -2.18 6.97
CA GLN A 1097 33.57 -2.71 8.32
C GLN A 1097 34.99 -3.16 8.63
N PRO A 1098 35.66 -2.59 9.67
CA PRO A 1098 36.96 -3.08 10.09
C PRO A 1098 36.87 -4.52 10.58
N VAL A 1099 37.83 -5.33 10.13
CA VAL A 1099 37.97 -6.74 10.51
C VAL A 1099 39.21 -6.88 11.38
N THR A 1100 39.04 -7.40 12.61
CA THR A 1100 40.15 -7.61 13.54
C THR A 1100 40.37 -9.11 13.76
N GLY A 1101 41.54 -9.59 13.37
CA GLY A 1101 41.84 -11.02 13.44
C GLY A 1101 40.95 -11.85 12.51
N ALA A 1102 40.11 -12.70 13.09
CA ALA A 1102 39.31 -13.70 12.38
C ALA A 1102 37.80 -13.38 12.38
N GLY A 1103 37.40 -12.11 12.47
CA GLY A 1103 35.99 -11.72 12.58
C GLY A 1103 35.76 -10.27 12.97
N PHE A 1104 34.52 -9.93 13.33
CA PHE A 1104 34.12 -8.61 13.85
C PHE A 1104 32.77 -8.67 14.58
N VAL A 1105 32.49 -7.64 15.38
CA VAL A 1105 31.16 -7.41 15.98
C VAL A 1105 30.46 -6.31 15.21
N ALA A 1106 29.21 -6.54 14.82
CA ALA A 1106 28.39 -5.54 14.12
C ALA A 1106 26.92 -5.62 14.57
N THR A 1107 26.24 -4.48 14.52
CA THR A 1107 24.81 -4.38 14.76
C THR A 1107 24.05 -4.35 13.44
N TYR A 1108 23.05 -5.23 13.35
CA TYR A 1108 22.17 -5.37 12.19
C TYR A 1108 20.81 -4.77 12.57
N PRO A 1109 20.32 -3.74 11.85
CA PRO A 1109 19.02 -3.13 12.12
C PRO A 1109 17.88 -4.14 12.09
N ALA A 1110 16.75 -3.78 12.70
CA ALA A 1110 15.51 -4.53 12.55
C ALA A 1110 15.18 -4.73 11.07
N ASN A 1111 14.58 -5.88 10.73
CA ASN A 1111 14.07 -6.17 9.39
C ASN A 1111 15.05 -5.80 8.26
N SER A 1112 16.27 -6.33 8.31
CA SER A 1112 17.33 -5.96 7.38
C SER A 1112 18.04 -7.17 6.75
N ILE A 1113 18.48 -6.97 5.51
CA ILE A 1113 19.33 -7.88 4.75
C ILE A 1113 20.67 -7.16 4.55
N THR A 1114 21.73 -7.71 5.13
CA THR A 1114 23.09 -7.17 4.99
C THR A 1114 23.96 -8.16 4.24
N LEU A 1115 24.50 -7.75 3.09
CA LEU A 1115 25.56 -8.46 2.41
C LEU A 1115 26.92 -7.92 2.85
N VAL A 1116 27.82 -8.82 3.22
CA VAL A 1116 29.21 -8.50 3.56
C VAL A 1116 30.12 -9.21 2.57
N ARG A 1117 30.95 -8.46 1.84
CA ARG A 1117 32.03 -9.00 1.00
C ARG A 1117 33.36 -8.85 1.71
N LEU A 1118 34.07 -9.96 1.87
CA LEU A 1118 35.37 -10.06 2.53
C LEU A 1118 36.43 -10.47 1.50
N PRO A 1119 37.20 -9.51 0.97
CA PRO A 1119 38.31 -9.80 0.08
C PRO A 1119 39.38 -10.68 0.75
N VAL A 1120 40.08 -11.49 -0.04
CA VAL A 1120 41.28 -12.20 0.44
C VAL A 1120 42.42 -11.21 0.71
N ALA A 1121 43.25 -11.49 1.71
CA ALA A 1121 44.37 -10.61 2.08
C ALA A 1121 45.43 -10.52 0.96
N ASP A 1122 46.02 -9.33 0.77
CA ASP A 1122 47.11 -9.11 -0.19
C ASP A 1122 48.27 -10.09 0.04
N GLY A 1123 48.65 -10.81 -1.01
CA GLY A 1123 49.71 -11.83 -0.98
C GLY A 1123 49.25 -13.26 -0.67
N ALA A 1124 47.95 -13.49 -0.44
CA ALA A 1124 47.38 -14.83 -0.44
C ALA A 1124 47.30 -15.36 -1.87
N SER A 1125 48.09 -16.38 -2.21
CA SER A 1125 47.98 -17.04 -3.51
C SER A 1125 46.58 -17.64 -3.66
N THR A 1126 45.86 -17.22 -4.70
CA THR A 1126 44.64 -17.90 -5.16
C THR A 1126 44.95 -19.39 -5.38
N PRO A 1127 44.15 -20.33 -4.86
CA PRO A 1127 44.23 -21.70 -5.34
C PRO A 1127 43.94 -21.65 -6.83
N THR A 1128 44.92 -22.05 -7.65
CA THR A 1128 44.73 -22.13 -9.10
C THR A 1128 43.49 -22.98 -9.37
N PRO A 1129 42.51 -22.50 -10.16
CA PRO A 1129 41.36 -23.31 -10.51
C PRO A 1129 41.88 -24.56 -11.24
N THR A 1130 41.75 -25.72 -10.61
CA THR A 1130 41.87 -26.97 -11.34
C THR A 1130 40.65 -27.02 -12.25
N PRO A 1131 40.79 -27.12 -13.58
CA PRO A 1131 39.63 -27.26 -14.45
C PRO A 1131 38.93 -28.56 -14.08
N THR A 1132 37.74 -28.47 -13.49
CA THR A 1132 36.86 -29.62 -13.31
C THR A 1132 36.32 -29.98 -14.69
N LEU A 1133 37.06 -30.83 -15.40
CA LEU A 1133 36.53 -31.54 -16.56
C LEU A 1133 35.38 -32.43 -16.07
N THR A 1134 34.24 -32.19 -16.72
CA THR A 1134 33.14 -33.11 -17.02
C THR A 1134 33.25 -34.55 -16.53
N ALA A 1135 32.15 -35.02 -15.94
CA ALA A 1135 31.86 -36.42 -15.65
C ALA A 1135 32.35 -37.35 -16.76
N THR A 1136 33.33 -38.18 -16.44
CA THR A 1136 33.65 -39.38 -17.21
C THR A 1136 33.19 -40.58 -16.40
N ALA A 1137 32.25 -41.33 -16.98
CA ALA A 1137 31.77 -42.59 -16.45
C ALA A 1137 32.94 -43.54 -16.23
N THR A 1138 33.03 -44.11 -15.03
CA THR A 1138 33.92 -45.24 -14.75
C THR A 1138 33.29 -46.49 -15.37
N ALA A 1139 33.80 -46.91 -16.52
CA ALA A 1139 33.70 -48.30 -16.96
C ALA A 1139 34.85 -49.12 -16.33
N PRO A 1140 34.64 -50.39 -15.94
CA PRO A 1140 35.70 -51.20 -15.34
C PRO A 1140 36.72 -51.69 -16.40
N ALA A 1141 37.92 -51.93 -15.90
CA ALA A 1141 39.21 -52.05 -16.59
C ALA A 1141 39.36 -53.17 -17.65
N GLY A 1142 40.21 -52.89 -18.66
CA GLY A 1142 40.87 -53.92 -19.46
C GLY A 1142 41.72 -53.41 -20.65
N ALA A 1143 43.05 -53.52 -20.51
CA ALA A 1143 44.10 -53.61 -21.55
C ALA A 1143 44.89 -52.36 -22.01
N THR A 1144 46.21 -52.57 -22.04
CA THR A 1144 47.38 -51.66 -22.05
C THR A 1144 47.77 -51.02 -23.40
N PRO A 1145 48.55 -49.90 -23.39
CA PRO A 1145 48.94 -49.11 -24.57
C PRO A 1145 50.46 -49.21 -24.92
N THR A 1146 50.87 -48.79 -26.13
CA THR A 1146 52.23 -48.25 -26.49
C THR A 1146 52.32 -47.75 -27.97
N PRO A 1147 53.32 -46.93 -28.43
CA PRO A 1147 53.34 -45.46 -28.31
C PRO A 1147 53.88 -44.62 -29.54
N THR A 1148 53.77 -43.28 -29.45
CA THR A 1148 54.65 -42.18 -30.02
C THR A 1148 54.71 -41.88 -31.54
N PRO A 1149 55.24 -40.72 -32.05
CA PRO A 1149 55.66 -39.44 -31.41
C PRO A 1149 55.32 -38.09 -32.16
N THR A 1150 55.59 -36.98 -31.46
CA THR A 1150 55.71 -35.50 -31.72
C THR A 1150 56.73 -35.10 -32.86
N PRO A 1151 57.05 -33.82 -33.31
CA PRO A 1151 56.99 -32.47 -32.64
C PRO A 1151 56.88 -31.11 -33.47
N THR A 1152 56.77 -29.96 -32.74
CA THR A 1152 57.33 -28.55 -32.93
C THR A 1152 56.92 -27.63 -34.14
N ALA A 1153 56.90 -26.26 -34.15
CA ALA A 1153 57.26 -25.11 -33.27
C ALA A 1153 56.81 -23.69 -33.84
N THR A 1154 56.68 -22.68 -32.94
CA THR A 1154 56.89 -21.17 -32.90
C THR A 1154 56.87 -20.13 -34.10
N SER A 1155 56.12 -18.99 -33.90
CA SER A 1155 56.35 -17.49 -34.10
C SER A 1155 56.56 -16.78 -35.50
N PRO A 1156 56.54 -15.40 -35.69
CA PRO A 1156 55.46 -14.35 -35.71
C PRO A 1156 55.48 -13.28 -36.88
N ALA A 1157 54.69 -12.16 -36.75
CA ALA A 1157 54.65 -10.83 -37.46
C ALA A 1157 53.57 -10.61 -38.57
N GLY A 1158 52.90 -9.46 -38.84
CA GLY A 1158 52.83 -8.10 -38.30
C GLY A 1158 52.01 -7.16 -39.24
N GLY A 1159 51.35 -6.10 -38.72
CA GLY A 1159 51.16 -4.77 -39.35
C GLY A 1159 50.00 -4.45 -40.34
N GLY A 1160 49.21 -3.40 -40.02
CA GLY A 1160 48.96 -2.27 -40.95
C GLY A 1160 47.53 -1.97 -41.46
N ASN A 1161 46.93 -0.89 -40.92
CA ASN A 1161 46.07 0.18 -41.51
C ASN A 1161 44.94 -0.15 -42.52
N GLU A 1162 43.71 0.35 -42.30
CA GLU A 1162 43.20 1.65 -42.81
C GLU A 1162 41.76 1.98 -42.32
N ARG A 1163 41.47 3.27 -42.21
CA ARG A 1163 40.23 3.92 -41.73
C ARG A 1163 39.28 4.23 -42.91
N ILE A 1164 37.96 4.41 -42.63
CA ILE A 1164 37.14 5.64 -42.86
C ILE A 1164 35.62 5.36 -43.01
N TYR A 1165 34.86 5.93 -42.06
CA TYR A 1165 33.53 6.61 -42.07
C TYR A 1165 32.22 5.96 -42.60
N LEU A 1166 31.28 5.78 -41.64
CA LEU A 1166 29.87 6.25 -41.53
C LEU A 1166 29.28 7.09 -42.69
N PRO A 1167 27.95 6.99 -43.00
CA PRO A 1167 26.94 7.69 -42.18
C PRO A 1167 25.50 7.10 -42.06
N LEU A 1168 24.86 7.48 -40.94
CA LEU A 1168 23.48 7.93 -40.68
C LEU A 1168 22.21 7.29 -41.32
N VAL A 1169 21.30 6.88 -40.42
CA VAL A 1169 19.89 7.31 -40.19
C VAL A 1169 18.88 7.34 -41.35
N GLU A 1170 17.78 6.58 -41.22
CA GLU A 1170 16.37 7.03 -41.15
C GLU A 1170 15.39 5.84 -41.31
N LYS A 1171 14.74 5.40 -40.21
CA LYS A 1171 13.29 5.53 -39.94
C LYS A 1171 12.89 4.74 -38.71
#